data_AF-A0A8C1P8Z0-F1
#
_entry.id   AF-A0A8C1P8Z0-F1
#
_cell.length_a   1.000
_cell.length_b   1.000
_cell.length_c   1.000
_cell.angle_alpha   90.00
_cell.angle_beta   90.00
_cell.angle_gamma   90.00
#
_symmetry.space_group_name_H-M   'P 1'
#
loop_
_entity.id
_entity.type
_entity.pdbx_description
1 polymer ?
#
loop_
_entity_poly.entity_id
_entity_poly.type
_entity_poly.pdbx_seq_one_letter_code
_entity_poly.pdbx_strand_id
1 'polypeptide(L)'
;MHSLTINNIAQEDAVGYAVIAGVSKVKFELKIKESEVKGPQKAVSPDPAVAEPKSEEPKETPSAPTESSAPDTSGTVSDGIAPEGLPEIHQPDTRQDLTGLFTEKPQSGEVNVGENITFVARVCGESLLKKPTVKWFKGKWMDLASKSGKHLQLKEHYDRNTKVYTFEMHIIAAKGNFAGAYRCEVSSKDKFDSCNFDLAVHDAGEDSGELDFSALLKKRAVHVSTESEVDVWEILQKASPSEYEKIAFQHGITDLRGMLKRLKKMKKEEKKSAAFLRKLDPAYQVEKGHKIKMQIEVANPDAEVKWLKNGQEIHLTGRYIFESVGNKRFLTINNCTLADDAAYTCMIGEEKTITELFVKEPPVLIVRNLEDQMVMKGERVEFECEVSEEGAQVKWEKDGVELTRDESFKYRFKKDGCKHVLIINDVTKEDCGHYRVKTNGGQSLAELMVQEKQLEVYQSIADLTVKAKDQAVFKCEVSDENVKGIWYKNGVEVKADARTHITHIGRIHKLTIDDVKPEDEGDYTFVPEGYAFNLSAKLNFLDPPKIHLDCMGRTAESTILVVAGNKLRLDVPITGDPAPIVVWTKGEKVLTDSDGHVHVESTKGHCIFTIEGAERQDEGVYSVIVRNPAGEDTADINVKVVDVPDPPEAPRILSVGEDSCIVQWDPPLFDGGQPVIGYVLERKKKKSYRWMRLNFDPYKETTYEAKRMIEGVAYEMRVYAVNAIGMSRPSAASQPFVPVAPTSEPTGLCVEDISDTTISLKWRAPERIGSAELEGYGVEYCKEGCKSDEWIPAFKGLTERTSVIIRDLPTGEKMQFRVRAYNMAGPSPGHHMNHLYSVIAERPKIWVPRNLRQTLIKKVGEMINLVIPFQGKPRPQVTWTKNDEPLDPKQVSIRNSDTDTILFIRRSERKDSGKYDVQVQIENVEDRASVNIQIVDLPGPPQNLKVIDVWGFNVALEWKPPKDNGNCDITGYTIQKADKKTMEWYTVFEQYRRTNCVVSDLIMGNEYVFRVYAINMVGLSPEPCLSKDSAYIQKTGIVYKPPSYKEHDFSEAPKFTHPLVSRSVIAGYSATLSCSVRGIPKVSTCDLNIKGHALYCRGYCHAETEKAQPAGTFKGVFGSPFSTS
;
A
#
# COMPACT_ATOMS: atom_id res chain seq x y z
N MET A 1 -1.87 -34.24 -22.12
CA MET A 1 -2.04 -35.55 -22.80
C MET A 1 -0.66 -35.97 -23.34
N HIS A 2 -0.10 -37.14 -23.05
CA HIS A 2 -0.53 -38.24 -22.18
C HIS A 2 0.49 -38.47 -21.04
N SER A 3 0.09 -39.20 -20.00
CA SER A 3 0.90 -39.59 -18.83
C SER A 3 0.75 -41.09 -18.53
N LEU A 4 1.49 -41.59 -17.52
CA LEU A 4 1.68 -42.98 -17.02
C LEU A 4 3.10 -43.51 -17.35
N THR A 5 4.09 -43.59 -16.47
CA THR A 5 4.21 -43.66 -14.97
C THR A 5 4.21 -45.09 -14.38
N ILE A 6 5.39 -45.50 -13.89
CA ILE A 6 5.67 -46.54 -12.87
C ILE A 6 6.95 -46.02 -12.16
N ASN A 7 6.96 -45.58 -10.89
CA ASN A 7 6.91 -46.29 -9.59
C ASN A 7 8.07 -47.33 -9.42
N ASN A 8 8.70 -47.63 -8.28
CA ASN A 8 8.81 -47.08 -6.90
C ASN A 8 10.03 -47.82 -6.22
N ILE A 9 10.60 -47.53 -5.03
CA ILE A 9 10.26 -46.65 -3.88
C ILE A 9 11.53 -45.93 -3.30
N ALA A 10 11.74 -45.90 -1.97
CA ALA A 10 12.76 -45.13 -1.23
C ALA A 10 13.74 -45.97 -0.36
N GLN A 11 14.88 -45.37 0.06
CA GLN A 11 15.51 -45.34 1.42
C GLN A 11 16.86 -44.55 1.32
N GLU A 12 17.10 -43.48 2.09
CA GLU A 12 17.54 -43.33 3.50
C GLU A 12 19.08 -43.27 3.73
N ASP A 13 19.50 -42.17 4.37
CA ASP A 13 20.71 -41.74 5.11
C ASP A 13 22.00 -42.60 5.26
N ALA A 14 23.17 -41.92 5.27
CA ALA A 14 24.13 -41.93 6.41
C ALA A 14 25.42 -41.04 6.26
N VAL A 15 25.63 -40.13 7.23
CA VAL A 15 26.86 -39.85 8.04
C VAL A 15 28.28 -39.73 7.41
N GLY A 16 29.03 -38.66 7.76
CA GLY A 16 30.51 -38.59 7.70
C GLY A 16 31.12 -37.29 8.31
N TYR A 17 32.28 -37.33 8.99
CA TYR A 17 32.79 -36.23 9.85
C TYR A 17 34.30 -35.89 9.68
N ALA A 18 34.61 -34.57 9.56
CA ALA A 18 35.76 -33.78 10.06
C ALA A 18 37.25 -34.12 9.76
N VAL A 19 38.13 -33.07 9.79
CA VAL A 19 39.36 -32.91 10.65
C VAL A 19 40.44 -31.91 10.07
N ILE A 20 40.65 -30.76 10.77
CA ILE A 20 41.94 -30.07 11.18
C ILE A 20 43.09 -29.84 10.16
N ALA A 21 43.92 -28.76 10.14
CA ALA A 21 43.90 -27.35 10.63
C ALA A 21 45.19 -26.59 10.17
N GLY A 22 45.38 -25.30 10.49
CA GLY A 22 46.64 -24.54 10.30
C GLY A 22 46.68 -23.17 11.02
N VAL A 23 47.85 -22.72 11.51
CA VAL A 23 48.00 -21.54 12.43
C VAL A 23 49.31 -20.76 12.18
N SER A 24 49.32 -19.44 12.44
CA SER A 24 50.53 -18.60 12.61
C SER A 24 50.28 -17.34 13.48
N LYS A 25 51.32 -16.76 14.09
CA LYS A 25 51.28 -15.58 15.00
C LYS A 25 52.39 -14.56 14.66
N VAL A 26 52.15 -13.27 14.93
CA VAL A 26 53.17 -12.23 15.19
C VAL A 26 52.70 -11.33 16.38
N LYS A 27 53.58 -10.53 16.99
CA LYS A 27 53.39 -9.82 18.27
C LYS A 27 54.02 -8.40 18.27
N PHE A 28 53.95 -7.70 19.41
CA PHE A 28 54.43 -6.35 19.79
C PHE A 28 53.43 -5.19 19.51
N GLU A 29 52.99 -4.28 20.41
CA GLU A 29 53.22 -3.93 21.85
C GLU A 29 54.04 -2.65 22.12
N LEU A 30 53.38 -1.56 22.60
CA LEU A 30 53.84 -0.64 23.67
C LEU A 30 52.76 0.39 24.09
N LYS A 31 53.00 1.18 25.15
CA LYS A 31 52.04 2.08 25.86
C LYS A 31 52.62 3.49 26.13
N ILE A 32 51.74 4.45 26.48
CA ILE A 32 51.83 5.63 27.42
C ILE A 32 50.73 6.63 26.96
N LYS A 33 49.83 7.28 27.74
CA LYS A 33 49.54 7.59 29.17
C LYS A 33 49.75 9.09 29.53
N GLU A 34 48.65 9.73 29.94
CA GLU A 34 48.50 10.98 30.73
C GLU A 34 48.73 12.40 30.13
N SER A 35 47.63 13.19 30.17
CA SER A 35 47.46 14.60 30.57
C SER A 35 48.50 15.69 30.27
N GLU A 36 48.02 16.86 29.78
CA GLU A 36 48.02 18.09 30.62
C GLU A 36 47.02 19.17 30.16
N VAL A 37 46.93 20.26 30.94
CA VAL A 37 45.95 21.37 30.82
C VAL A 37 46.58 22.62 30.19
N LYS A 38 45.81 23.39 29.39
CA LYS A 38 45.94 24.86 29.28
C LYS A 38 44.73 25.56 28.63
N GLY A 39 44.08 26.43 29.40
CA GLY A 39 43.61 27.73 28.86
C GLY A 39 44.78 28.72 28.81
N PRO A 40 44.59 29.98 28.32
CA PRO A 40 43.78 30.92 29.12
C PRO A 40 43.02 32.04 28.35
N GLN A 41 42.00 32.58 29.04
CA GLN A 41 41.62 34.01 29.16
C GLN A 41 41.34 34.93 27.93
N LYS A 42 40.13 35.53 27.97
CA LYS A 42 39.83 36.99 27.84
C LYS A 42 40.04 37.70 26.48
N ALA A 43 39.25 38.73 26.11
CA ALA A 43 37.97 39.27 26.60
C ALA A 43 37.46 40.37 25.62
N VAL A 44 36.45 41.14 26.06
CA VAL A 44 36.04 42.47 25.54
C VAL A 44 35.07 42.47 24.34
N SER A 45 33.80 42.75 24.65
CA SER A 45 32.79 43.33 23.76
C SER A 45 33.15 44.78 23.37
N PRO A 46 32.66 45.29 22.23
CA PRO A 46 31.59 46.30 22.38
C PRO A 46 30.52 46.34 21.26
N ASP A 47 29.31 46.76 21.62
CA ASP A 47 28.36 47.50 20.77
C ASP A 47 29.00 48.81 20.25
N PRO A 48 28.63 49.41 19.08
CA PRO A 48 27.25 49.93 18.89
C PRO A 48 26.71 50.19 17.45
N ALA A 49 25.41 50.54 17.37
CA ALA A 49 24.81 51.59 16.49
C ALA A 49 24.84 51.43 14.93
N VAL A 50 24.08 52.17 14.09
CA VAL A 50 22.78 52.90 14.17
C VAL A 50 22.21 53.07 12.73
N ALA A 51 20.89 52.95 12.58
CA ALA A 51 19.93 53.46 11.56
C ALA A 51 20.32 53.93 10.10
N GLU A 52 19.46 53.51 9.14
CA GLU A 52 18.78 54.33 8.08
C GLU A 52 19.55 54.98 6.88
N PRO A 53 18.87 55.52 5.81
CA PRO A 53 17.63 55.09 5.09
C PRO A 53 17.62 55.33 3.53
N LYS A 54 16.48 55.00 2.85
CA LYS A 54 16.04 55.38 1.46
C LYS A 54 16.79 54.70 0.26
N SER A 55 16.28 54.58 -0.98
CA SER A 55 15.18 55.24 -1.73
C SER A 55 14.57 54.43 -2.93
N GLU A 56 13.25 54.52 -3.14
CA GLU A 56 12.46 54.73 -4.40
C GLU A 56 12.75 54.05 -5.78
N GLU A 57 11.71 53.36 -6.30
CA GLU A 57 11.18 53.36 -7.71
C GLU A 57 11.99 52.82 -8.92
N PRO A 58 11.46 52.69 -10.19
CA PRO A 58 10.14 53.11 -10.77
C PRO A 58 9.37 52.11 -11.72
N LYS A 59 8.17 52.54 -12.19
CA LYS A 59 7.48 52.22 -13.51
C LYS A 59 6.80 50.84 -13.75
N GLU A 60 5.70 50.68 -14.52
CA GLU A 60 4.83 51.63 -15.29
C GLU A 60 3.35 51.12 -15.46
N THR A 61 2.47 51.94 -16.07
CA THR A 61 0.98 51.89 -16.16
C THR A 61 0.45 51.34 -17.54
N PRO A 62 -0.85 51.38 -18.01
CA PRO A 62 -2.04 52.17 -17.56
C PRO A 62 -3.52 51.69 -17.78
N SER A 63 -4.45 52.52 -17.27
CA SER A 63 -5.78 52.93 -17.84
C SER A 63 -7.09 52.17 -17.55
N ALA A 64 -8.20 52.94 -17.54
CA ALA A 64 -9.64 52.64 -17.36
C ALA A 64 -10.47 53.57 -18.31
N PRO A 65 -11.83 53.58 -18.43
CA PRO A 65 -12.91 53.41 -17.44
C PRO A 65 -13.98 52.32 -17.90
N THR A 66 -15.32 52.30 -17.70
CA THR A 66 -16.36 53.28 -17.27
C THR A 66 -17.69 52.61 -16.79
N GLU A 67 -18.43 53.32 -15.92
CA GLU A 67 -19.90 53.36 -15.67
C GLU A 67 -20.84 52.11 -15.58
N SER A 68 -21.59 52.10 -14.46
CA SER A 68 -23.04 51.79 -14.30
C SER A 68 -23.53 50.48 -13.63
N SER A 69 -24.39 50.66 -12.62
CA SER A 69 -25.38 49.73 -11.99
C SER A 69 -24.94 48.42 -11.30
N ALA A 70 -25.57 48.16 -10.14
CA ALA A 70 -25.54 46.94 -9.30
C ALA A 70 -26.95 46.26 -9.35
N PRO A 71 -27.29 45.15 -8.62
CA PRO A 71 -26.58 44.37 -7.58
C PRO A 71 -26.41 42.85 -7.99
N ASP A 72 -26.02 41.84 -7.17
CA ASP A 72 -26.32 41.58 -5.75
C ASP A 72 -25.48 40.43 -5.09
N THR A 73 -25.59 40.30 -3.75
CA THR A 73 -25.23 39.15 -2.85
C THR A 73 -23.76 38.82 -2.45
N SER A 74 -23.62 38.05 -1.35
CA SER A 74 -22.44 37.81 -0.46
C SER A 74 -21.91 36.35 -0.48
N GLY A 75 -20.79 35.93 0.15
CA GLY A 75 -19.68 36.63 0.85
C GLY A 75 -19.01 35.83 2.02
N THR A 76 -17.68 35.97 2.24
CA THR A 76 -16.82 35.49 3.39
C THR A 76 -15.46 36.26 3.41
N VAL A 77 -14.63 36.47 4.46
CA VAL A 77 -14.48 36.05 5.91
C VAL A 77 -13.42 34.94 6.20
N SER A 78 -12.41 35.21 7.07
CA SER A 78 -11.44 34.24 7.66
C SER A 78 -10.70 34.72 8.95
N ASP A 79 -10.61 33.82 9.96
CA ASP A 79 -9.58 33.50 11.01
C ASP A 79 -8.86 34.47 12.01
N GLY A 80 -8.95 34.12 13.33
CA GLY A 80 -7.91 33.92 14.39
C GLY A 80 -6.95 35.04 14.92
N ILE A 81 -6.30 34.95 16.12
CA ILE A 81 -6.38 34.04 17.31
C ILE A 81 -5.55 34.56 18.56
N ALA A 82 -6.02 34.30 19.82
CA ALA A 82 -5.31 34.24 21.16
C ALA A 82 -4.46 35.44 21.73
N PRO A 83 -3.87 35.45 22.97
CA PRO A 83 -3.90 34.48 24.12
C PRO A 83 -4.07 35.01 25.61
N GLU A 84 -4.50 34.09 26.50
CA GLU A 84 -4.20 33.78 27.95
C GLU A 84 -4.03 34.77 29.16
N GLY A 85 -4.47 34.30 30.36
CA GLY A 85 -4.09 34.79 31.72
C GLY A 85 -4.99 34.30 32.91
N LEU A 86 -4.41 33.75 34.00
CA LEU A 86 -5.05 33.17 35.24
C LEU A 86 -4.51 33.88 36.53
N PRO A 87 -5.04 33.72 37.80
CA PRO A 87 -5.69 32.53 38.42
C PRO A 87 -6.86 32.70 39.47
N GLU A 88 -7.55 31.57 39.75
CA GLU A 88 -8.02 30.94 41.04
C GLU A 88 -8.05 31.74 42.40
N ILE A 89 -8.93 31.54 43.41
CA ILE A 89 -9.44 30.32 44.12
C ILE A 89 -10.83 30.52 44.85
N HIS A 90 -11.62 29.43 44.99
CA HIS A 90 -12.74 29.10 45.94
C HIS A 90 -14.18 29.70 45.85
N GLN A 91 -15.14 28.82 46.21
CA GLN A 91 -16.57 29.06 46.55
C GLN A 91 -16.84 28.68 48.03
N PRO A 92 -18.06 28.91 48.56
CA PRO A 92 -18.96 27.75 48.74
C PRO A 92 -20.45 27.98 48.38
N ASP A 93 -21.15 26.85 48.24
CA ASP A 93 -22.59 26.56 48.09
C ASP A 93 -23.65 27.69 48.15
N THR A 94 -24.55 27.69 47.15
CA THR A 94 -25.88 27.03 47.29
C THR A 94 -26.62 26.89 45.95
N ARG A 95 -27.50 25.87 45.84
CA ARG A 95 -28.47 25.70 44.72
C ARG A 95 -29.78 26.44 45.01
N GLN A 96 -30.38 27.05 43.98
CA GLN A 96 -31.81 27.35 43.89
C GLN A 96 -32.31 27.09 42.46
N ASP A 97 -33.61 26.78 42.32
CA ASP A 97 -34.23 26.37 41.06
C ASP A 97 -34.47 27.52 40.07
N LEU A 98 -34.27 27.24 38.77
CA LEU A 98 -34.52 28.17 37.66
C LEU A 98 -35.54 27.59 36.68
N THR A 99 -36.84 27.81 36.97
CA THR A 99 -37.95 27.44 36.08
C THR A 99 -38.68 28.63 35.45
N GLY A 100 -38.41 29.86 35.91
CA GLY A 100 -38.88 31.11 35.30
C GLY A 100 -38.01 31.60 34.12
N LEU A 101 -38.45 32.65 33.42
CA LEU A 101 -37.62 33.35 32.42
C LEU A 101 -36.69 34.36 33.08
N PHE A 102 -37.12 34.96 34.19
CA PHE A 102 -36.28 35.89 34.94
C PHE A 102 -35.22 35.13 35.75
N THR A 103 -33.95 35.52 35.59
CA THR A 103 -32.88 35.19 36.55
C THR A 103 -32.80 36.21 37.69
N GLU A 104 -33.41 37.39 37.51
CA GLU A 104 -33.60 38.40 38.56
C GLU A 104 -34.90 39.17 38.28
N LYS A 105 -35.81 39.22 39.26
CA LYS A 105 -37.09 39.95 39.16
C LYS A 105 -36.97 41.33 39.84
N PRO A 106 -37.50 42.41 39.24
CA PRO A 106 -37.49 43.74 39.86
C PRO A 106 -38.27 43.71 41.18
N GLN A 107 -37.64 44.27 42.22
CA GLN A 107 -38.18 44.30 43.58
C GLN A 107 -38.94 45.60 43.84
N SER A 108 -39.88 45.59 44.78
CA SER A 108 -40.53 46.82 45.27
C SER A 108 -39.52 47.73 45.97
N GLY A 109 -39.73 49.05 45.94
CA GLY A 109 -38.80 50.01 46.52
C GLY A 109 -39.46 51.30 47.00
N GLU A 110 -38.70 52.08 47.76
CA GLU A 110 -39.13 53.37 48.31
C GLU A 110 -38.08 54.45 47.98
N VAL A 111 -38.50 55.70 47.80
CA VAL A 111 -37.64 56.82 47.36
C VAL A 111 -38.20 58.15 47.87
N ASN A 112 -37.38 59.15 48.16
CA ASN A 112 -37.90 60.47 48.51
C ASN A 112 -38.23 61.30 47.25
N VAL A 113 -39.13 62.28 47.38
CA VAL A 113 -39.40 63.24 46.29
C VAL A 113 -38.12 63.99 45.91
N GLY A 114 -37.78 63.94 44.61
CA GLY A 114 -36.56 64.51 44.05
C GLY A 114 -35.41 63.52 43.82
N GLU A 115 -35.43 62.34 44.45
CA GLU A 115 -34.39 61.31 44.29
C GLU A 115 -34.61 60.40 43.06
N ASN A 116 -33.66 59.52 42.77
CA ASN A 116 -33.70 58.59 41.63
C ASN A 116 -33.83 57.14 42.13
N ILE A 117 -34.56 56.29 41.40
CA ILE A 117 -34.66 54.85 41.68
C ILE A 117 -34.63 54.04 40.37
N THR A 118 -34.00 52.87 40.41
CA THR A 118 -33.84 51.97 39.24
C THR A 118 -34.35 50.58 39.56
N PHE A 119 -35.21 50.05 38.70
CA PHE A 119 -35.72 48.68 38.77
C PHE A 119 -35.06 47.82 37.70
N VAL A 120 -34.55 46.64 38.06
CA VAL A 120 -33.75 45.78 37.18
C VAL A 120 -34.46 44.44 36.97
N ALA A 121 -34.48 43.96 35.73
CA ALA A 121 -34.94 42.63 35.35
C ALA A 121 -33.84 41.92 34.55
N ARG A 122 -33.45 40.70 34.94
CA ARG A 122 -32.49 39.87 34.19
C ARG A 122 -33.14 38.61 33.64
N VAL A 123 -32.75 38.22 32.43
CA VAL A 123 -33.34 37.12 31.65
C VAL A 123 -32.24 36.28 30.99
N CYS A 124 -32.27 34.97 31.16
CA CYS A 124 -31.29 34.06 30.55
C CYS A 124 -31.49 33.97 29.02
N GLY A 125 -30.41 34.13 28.26
CA GLY A 125 -30.42 34.09 26.79
C GLY A 125 -29.99 32.75 26.17
N GLU A 126 -29.40 31.83 26.94
CA GLU A 126 -28.71 30.64 26.39
C GLU A 126 -29.62 29.63 25.66
N SER A 127 -30.94 29.67 25.91
CA SER A 127 -31.94 28.87 25.18
C SER A 127 -32.79 29.68 24.17
N LEU A 128 -32.47 30.94 23.89
CA LEU A 128 -33.34 31.86 23.15
C LEU A 128 -32.86 32.15 21.72
N LEU A 129 -33.45 31.45 20.73
CA LEU A 129 -33.21 31.65 19.28
C LEU A 129 -33.54 33.06 18.75
N LYS A 130 -34.21 33.91 19.54
CA LYS A 130 -34.38 35.35 19.31
C LYS A 130 -34.34 36.08 20.65
N LYS A 131 -33.86 37.34 20.63
CA LYS A 131 -33.85 38.25 21.78
C LYS A 131 -35.26 38.30 22.45
N PRO A 132 -35.36 38.15 23.79
CA PRO A 132 -36.63 38.27 24.50
C PRO A 132 -37.21 39.69 24.39
N THR A 133 -38.53 39.79 24.32
CA THR A 133 -39.26 41.06 24.36
C THR A 133 -39.72 41.33 25.79
N VAL A 134 -39.49 42.55 26.28
CA VAL A 134 -39.84 42.97 27.65
C VAL A 134 -40.73 44.21 27.62
N LYS A 135 -41.75 44.23 28.47
CA LYS A 135 -42.67 45.37 28.64
C LYS A 135 -42.78 45.75 30.11
N TRP A 136 -42.91 47.06 30.35
CA TRP A 136 -43.11 47.64 31.67
C TRP A 136 -44.46 48.37 31.69
N PHE A 137 -45.26 48.12 32.72
CA PHE A 137 -46.58 48.70 32.89
C PHE A 137 -46.70 49.43 34.22
N LYS A 138 -47.48 50.53 34.25
CA LYS A 138 -48.01 51.09 35.49
C LYS A 138 -49.48 50.73 35.67
N GLY A 139 -49.85 50.24 36.84
CA GLY A 139 -51.18 49.72 37.14
C GLY A 139 -51.59 48.58 36.20
N LYS A 140 -52.90 48.42 35.98
CA LYS A 140 -53.41 47.27 35.19
C LYS A 140 -53.07 47.35 33.69
N TRP A 141 -53.02 48.54 33.08
CA TRP A 141 -53.10 48.69 31.61
C TRP A 141 -52.09 49.64 30.93
N MET A 142 -51.30 50.45 31.65
CA MET A 142 -50.50 51.53 31.01
C MET A 142 -49.10 51.07 30.59
N ASP A 143 -48.90 50.72 29.32
CA ASP A 143 -47.59 50.39 28.73
C ASP A 143 -46.66 51.63 28.70
N LEU A 144 -45.49 51.49 29.33
CA LEU A 144 -44.52 52.57 29.54
C LEU A 144 -43.52 52.74 28.39
N ALA A 145 -43.50 51.85 27.38
CA ALA A 145 -42.59 51.98 26.24
C ALA A 145 -42.78 53.32 25.48
N SER A 146 -44.02 53.83 25.45
CA SER A 146 -44.37 55.13 24.85
C SER A 146 -44.09 56.35 25.74
N LYS A 147 -43.50 56.15 26.94
CA LYS A 147 -43.32 57.18 27.98
C LYS A 147 -41.86 57.43 28.37
N SER A 148 -40.91 56.80 27.68
CA SER A 148 -39.48 57.07 27.87
C SER A 148 -39.15 58.55 27.58
N GLY A 149 -38.39 59.20 28.45
CA GLY A 149 -38.14 60.64 28.43
C GLY A 149 -37.33 61.14 29.65
N LYS A 150 -37.44 62.43 29.97
CA LYS A 150 -36.55 63.08 30.96
C LYS A 150 -36.63 62.52 32.39
N HIS A 151 -37.81 62.03 32.81
CA HIS A 151 -38.07 61.52 34.17
C HIS A 151 -38.24 60.00 34.27
N LEU A 152 -38.26 59.28 33.13
CA LEU A 152 -38.41 57.84 33.06
C LEU A 152 -37.57 57.34 31.87
N GLN A 153 -36.54 56.54 32.11
CA GLN A 153 -35.69 55.98 31.05
C GLN A 153 -35.72 54.46 31.11
N LEU A 154 -35.97 53.83 29.96
CA LEU A 154 -35.81 52.40 29.79
C LEU A 154 -34.45 52.13 29.13
N LYS A 155 -33.66 51.22 29.69
CA LYS A 155 -32.37 50.76 29.14
C LYS A 155 -32.35 49.25 29.00
N GLU A 156 -31.52 48.77 28.09
CA GLU A 156 -31.26 47.35 27.90
C GLU A 156 -29.77 47.11 27.64
N HIS A 157 -29.28 45.97 28.13
CA HIS A 157 -27.91 45.51 27.94
C HIS A 157 -27.91 43.99 27.74
N TYR A 158 -26.93 43.48 27.00
CA TYR A 158 -26.70 42.04 26.84
C TYR A 158 -25.24 41.73 27.14
N ASP A 159 -25.01 41.02 28.24
CA ASP A 159 -23.69 40.49 28.54
C ASP A 159 -23.48 39.21 27.73
N ARG A 160 -22.45 39.23 26.87
CA ARG A 160 -22.08 38.10 26.02
C ARG A 160 -21.38 36.98 26.79
N ASN A 161 -20.78 37.28 27.94
CA ASN A 161 -20.01 36.32 28.74
C ASN A 161 -20.94 35.47 29.61
N THR A 162 -21.88 36.09 30.32
CA THR A 162 -22.92 35.37 31.09
C THR A 162 -24.13 34.95 30.26
N LYS A 163 -24.26 35.44 29.02
CA LYS A 163 -25.41 35.23 28.12
C LYS A 163 -26.74 35.71 28.72
N VAL A 164 -26.70 36.80 29.50
CA VAL A 164 -27.88 37.38 30.18
C VAL A 164 -28.27 38.73 29.56
N TYR A 165 -29.56 38.88 29.26
CA TYR A 165 -30.16 40.18 28.98
C TYR A 165 -30.55 40.87 30.29
N THR A 166 -30.13 42.12 30.47
CA THR A 166 -30.53 42.98 31.59
C THR A 166 -31.38 44.14 31.05
N PHE A 167 -32.53 44.39 31.65
CA PHE A 167 -33.46 45.47 31.32
C PHE A 167 -33.69 46.34 32.55
N GLU A 168 -33.61 47.65 32.41
CA GLU A 168 -33.65 48.60 33.53
C GLU A 168 -34.70 49.69 33.29
N MET A 169 -35.51 49.97 34.33
CA MET A 169 -36.41 51.11 34.38
C MET A 169 -35.90 52.13 35.41
N HIS A 170 -35.36 53.25 34.93
CA HIS A 170 -34.84 54.36 35.74
C HIS A 170 -35.92 55.43 35.89
N ILE A 171 -36.34 55.74 37.13
CA ILE A 171 -37.14 56.92 37.45
C ILE A 171 -36.18 58.00 37.99
N ILE A 172 -36.22 59.18 37.37
CA ILE A 172 -35.26 60.27 37.61
C ILE A 172 -36.00 61.49 38.16
N ALA A 173 -35.60 61.97 39.34
CA ALA A 173 -36.30 62.95 40.16
C ALA A 173 -37.78 62.58 40.39
N ALA A 174 -37.98 61.59 41.28
CA ALA A 174 -39.26 61.05 41.70
C ALA A 174 -40.20 62.12 42.27
N LYS A 175 -41.51 61.86 42.19
CA LYS A 175 -42.61 62.73 42.62
C LYS A 175 -43.77 61.84 43.07
N GLY A 176 -44.66 62.31 43.93
CA GLY A 176 -45.75 61.49 44.49
C GLY A 176 -46.62 60.75 43.45
N ASN A 177 -46.80 61.29 42.23
CA ASN A 177 -47.55 60.60 41.17
C ASN A 177 -46.81 59.42 40.50
N PHE A 178 -45.52 59.21 40.82
CA PHE A 178 -44.79 58.00 40.47
C PHE A 178 -45.04 56.83 41.44
N ALA A 179 -45.62 57.06 42.63
CA ALA A 179 -45.97 55.98 43.55
C ALA A 179 -47.05 55.00 43.00
N GLY A 180 -47.12 53.79 43.56
CA GLY A 180 -48.10 52.74 43.25
C GLY A 180 -47.52 51.54 42.48
N ALA A 181 -48.42 50.63 42.07
CA ALA A 181 -48.06 49.33 41.49
C ALA A 181 -47.59 49.39 40.02
N TYR A 182 -46.60 48.56 39.72
CA TYR A 182 -46.00 48.32 38.41
C TYR A 182 -45.97 46.82 38.07
N ARG A 183 -45.84 46.49 36.78
CA ARG A 183 -45.69 45.11 36.30
C ARG A 183 -44.63 45.03 35.19
N CYS A 184 -43.76 44.04 35.26
CA CYS A 184 -42.83 43.68 34.18
C CYS A 184 -43.30 42.36 33.54
N GLU A 185 -43.34 42.31 32.21
CA GLU A 185 -43.72 41.14 31.41
C GLU A 185 -42.59 40.79 30.43
N VAL A 186 -42.22 39.51 30.36
CA VAL A 186 -41.14 38.99 29.50
C VAL A 186 -41.71 37.87 28.63
N SER A 187 -41.43 37.91 27.33
CA SER A 187 -41.83 36.86 26.39
C SER A 187 -40.72 36.50 25.41
N SER A 188 -40.56 35.21 25.11
CA SER A 188 -39.73 34.76 23.98
C SER A 188 -40.27 33.47 23.38
N LYS A 189 -40.60 33.56 22.08
CA LYS A 189 -41.15 32.55 21.16
C LYS A 189 -42.34 31.72 21.68
N ASP A 190 -42.12 30.88 22.69
CA ASP A 190 -43.05 29.88 23.22
C ASP A 190 -43.19 29.96 24.77
N LYS A 191 -42.54 30.92 25.44
CA LYS A 191 -42.60 31.14 26.90
C LYS A 191 -42.95 32.60 27.27
N PHE A 192 -43.67 32.78 28.38
CA PHE A 192 -44.05 34.06 28.99
C PHE A 192 -43.87 33.98 30.51
N ASP A 193 -43.43 35.07 31.13
CA ASP A 193 -43.28 35.23 32.59
C ASP A 193 -43.59 36.69 32.96
N SER A 194 -44.04 36.94 34.19
CA SER A 194 -44.31 38.30 34.67
C SER A 194 -44.09 38.45 36.18
N CYS A 195 -44.01 39.69 36.64
CA CYS A 195 -43.92 40.05 38.05
C CYS A 195 -44.50 41.44 38.32
N ASN A 196 -45.14 41.60 39.47
CA ASN A 196 -45.59 42.88 39.98
C ASN A 196 -44.61 43.38 41.07
N PHE A 197 -44.44 44.70 41.16
CA PHE A 197 -43.67 45.37 42.19
C PHE A 197 -44.25 46.77 42.44
N ASP A 198 -43.97 47.35 43.60
CA ASP A 198 -44.54 48.62 44.03
C ASP A 198 -43.47 49.69 44.25
N LEU A 199 -43.86 50.96 44.09
CA LEU A 199 -43.05 52.12 44.43
C LEU A 199 -43.77 52.98 45.48
N ALA A 200 -43.17 53.16 46.66
CA ALA A 200 -43.57 54.20 47.61
C ALA A 200 -42.74 55.48 47.37
N VAL A 201 -43.33 56.65 47.59
CA VAL A 201 -42.64 57.94 47.48
C VAL A 201 -42.93 58.80 48.71
N HIS A 202 -41.89 59.18 49.44
CA HIS A 202 -41.98 59.93 50.70
C HIS A 202 -41.54 61.40 50.52
N ASP A 203 -42.09 62.30 51.33
CA ASP A 203 -41.65 63.69 51.45
C ASP A 203 -40.91 63.89 52.78
N ALA A 204 -39.70 64.45 52.73
CA ALA A 204 -38.88 64.77 53.90
C ALA A 204 -38.53 66.26 53.92
N GLY A 205 -38.68 67.00 55.03
CA GLY A 205 -39.23 66.64 56.34
C GLY A 205 -38.68 67.58 57.42
N GLU A 206 -39.40 67.80 58.53
CA GLU A 206 -38.83 68.38 59.77
C GLU A 206 -39.68 68.01 61.01
N ASP A 207 -39.09 68.12 62.20
CA ASP A 207 -39.46 67.35 63.41
C ASP A 207 -39.41 68.21 64.71
N SER A 208 -39.77 67.62 65.86
CA SER A 208 -39.68 68.06 67.28
C SER A 208 -40.92 68.67 67.96
N GLY A 209 -41.02 68.51 69.30
CA GLY A 209 -41.49 69.64 70.14
C GLY A 209 -42.57 69.49 71.24
N GLU A 210 -42.48 68.51 72.14
CA GLU A 210 -42.91 68.66 73.57
C GLU A 210 -44.43 68.82 73.94
N LEU A 211 -44.72 69.09 75.22
CA LEU A 211 -45.93 68.78 76.02
C LEU A 211 -46.57 70.06 76.61
N ASP A 212 -47.89 70.30 76.51
CA ASP A 212 -48.97 69.90 77.45
C ASP A 212 -49.38 71.01 78.48
N PHE A 213 -50.56 70.85 79.08
CA PHE A 213 -51.20 71.60 80.17
C PHE A 213 -51.46 73.12 80.04
N SER A 214 -52.69 73.38 79.58
CA SER A 214 -53.75 74.02 80.39
C SER A 214 -53.97 75.54 80.31
N ALA A 215 -55.09 75.93 80.94
CA ALA A 215 -55.55 77.28 81.25
C ALA A 215 -56.06 78.16 80.09
N LEU A 216 -57.14 78.93 80.21
CA LEU A 216 -58.41 78.83 80.97
C LEU A 216 -59.18 80.15 80.73
N LEU A 217 -60.52 80.10 80.63
CA LEU A 217 -61.44 81.25 80.84
C LEU A 217 -61.40 82.36 79.73
N LYS A 218 -62.34 83.32 79.61
CA LYS A 218 -63.47 83.73 80.48
C LYS A 218 -64.59 84.48 79.70
N LYS A 219 -65.85 83.99 79.79
CA LYS A 219 -67.10 84.80 79.82
C LYS A 219 -67.48 85.57 78.51
N ARG A 220 -68.67 86.18 78.34
CA ARG A 220 -69.67 86.69 79.32
C ARG A 220 -71.12 86.75 78.76
N ALA A 221 -72.12 86.74 79.66
CA ALA A 221 -73.56 87.00 79.42
C ALA A 221 -74.02 88.29 80.16
N VAL A 222 -75.32 88.45 80.53
CA VAL A 222 -76.01 89.62 81.24
C VAL A 222 -76.51 90.71 80.27
N HIS A 223 -77.73 91.32 80.30
CA HIS A 223 -79.00 91.21 81.07
C HIS A 223 -80.22 91.63 80.15
N VAL A 224 -81.52 91.31 80.36
CA VAL A 224 -82.58 91.57 81.40
C VAL A 224 -83.31 92.94 81.32
N SER A 225 -84.63 92.96 81.66
CA SER A 225 -85.64 94.06 81.85
C SER A 225 -85.78 95.16 80.77
N THR A 226 -86.91 95.80 80.41
CA THR A 226 -88.29 96.07 80.92
C THR A 226 -88.46 97.28 81.83
N GLU A 227 -89.04 98.36 81.31
CA GLU A 227 -90.33 98.93 81.77
C GLU A 227 -90.89 99.91 80.69
N SER A 228 -92.12 100.45 80.84
CA SER A 228 -92.78 101.41 79.91
C SER A 228 -93.65 102.41 80.69
N GLU A 229 -94.25 103.41 80.01
CA GLU A 229 -95.65 103.83 80.26
C GLU A 229 -96.15 104.74 79.10
N VAL A 230 -97.48 104.82 78.91
CA VAL A 230 -98.23 105.23 77.68
C VAL A 230 -98.40 104.04 76.73
N ASP A 231 -99.25 103.10 77.16
CA ASP A 231 -99.18 101.73 76.68
C ASP A 231 -99.92 101.51 75.34
N VAL A 232 -99.18 101.74 74.23
CA VAL A 232 -99.50 101.37 72.83
C VAL A 232 -100.01 99.92 72.69
N TRP A 233 -99.61 99.09 73.66
CA TRP A 233 -100.18 97.83 74.12
C TRP A 233 -101.55 97.41 73.58
N GLU A 234 -102.63 98.12 73.92
CA GLU A 234 -103.98 97.63 73.63
C GLU A 234 -104.32 97.68 72.14
N ILE A 235 -103.66 98.59 71.42
CA ILE A 235 -103.68 98.68 69.95
C ILE A 235 -102.82 97.54 69.35
N LEU A 236 -101.62 97.31 69.91
CA LEU A 236 -100.73 96.21 69.49
C LEU A 236 -101.28 94.80 69.78
N GLN A 237 -102.13 94.63 70.80
CA GLN A 237 -102.73 93.34 71.15
C GLN A 237 -103.66 92.77 70.06
N LYS A 238 -104.15 93.63 69.15
CA LYS A 238 -105.11 93.28 68.09
C LYS A 238 -104.52 93.43 66.67
N ALA A 239 -103.32 93.97 66.53
CA ALA A 239 -102.65 94.24 65.25
C ALA A 239 -101.63 93.16 64.87
N SER A 240 -101.39 92.98 63.57
CA SER A 240 -100.38 92.06 63.03
C SER A 240 -98.96 92.66 63.03
N PRO A 241 -97.89 91.85 63.04
CA PRO A 241 -96.51 92.35 63.09
C PRO A 241 -96.13 93.32 61.97
N SER A 242 -96.76 93.20 60.79
CA SER A 242 -96.60 94.07 59.63
C SER A 242 -97.20 95.47 59.79
N GLU A 243 -98.06 95.69 60.79
CA GLU A 243 -98.75 96.98 61.01
C GLU A 243 -98.06 97.84 62.07
N TYR A 244 -97.11 97.28 62.82
CA TYR A 244 -96.49 97.91 63.98
C TYR A 244 -95.76 99.22 63.64
N GLU A 245 -95.04 99.29 62.51
CA GLU A 245 -94.35 100.52 62.07
C GLU A 245 -95.34 101.62 61.64
N LYS A 246 -96.46 101.24 61.00
CA LYS A 246 -97.53 102.18 60.62
C LYS A 246 -98.20 102.80 61.85
N ILE A 247 -98.54 101.98 62.84
CA ILE A 247 -99.15 102.44 64.09
C ILE A 247 -98.17 103.34 64.85
N ALA A 248 -96.88 102.99 64.88
CA ALA A 248 -95.85 103.81 65.50
C ALA A 248 -95.75 105.21 64.88
N PHE A 249 -95.77 105.28 63.54
CA PHE A 249 -95.72 106.56 62.81
C PHE A 249 -97.00 107.39 62.99
N GLN A 250 -98.19 106.77 62.94
CA GLN A 250 -99.47 107.50 63.06
C GLN A 250 -99.72 108.12 64.43
N HIS A 251 -99.21 107.51 65.51
CA HIS A 251 -99.42 107.99 66.89
C HIS A 251 -98.18 108.65 67.52
N GLY A 252 -97.14 108.96 66.74
CA GLY A 252 -95.95 109.68 67.22
C GLY A 252 -95.10 108.90 68.22
N ILE A 253 -95.09 107.57 68.14
CA ILE A 253 -94.46 106.68 69.12
C ILE A 253 -92.96 106.58 68.85
N THR A 254 -92.14 107.09 69.77
CA THR A 254 -90.69 107.18 69.62
C THR A 254 -89.90 105.98 70.18
N ASP A 255 -90.49 105.14 71.04
CA ASP A 255 -89.94 103.83 71.40
C ASP A 255 -91.00 102.69 71.38
N LEU A 256 -91.16 102.10 70.19
CA LEU A 256 -91.94 100.88 69.98
C LEU A 256 -91.32 99.64 70.66
N ARG A 257 -90.03 99.67 71.01
CA ARG A 257 -89.25 98.50 71.42
C ARG A 257 -89.30 98.25 72.93
N GLY A 258 -89.29 99.30 73.75
CA GLY A 258 -89.56 99.20 75.20
C GLY A 258 -90.97 98.66 75.48
N MET A 259 -91.96 99.19 74.75
CA MET A 259 -93.36 98.77 74.76
C MET A 259 -93.55 97.24 74.63
N LEU A 260 -93.06 96.65 73.53
CA LEU A 260 -93.15 95.20 73.27
C LEU A 260 -92.40 94.35 74.32
N LYS A 261 -91.46 94.95 75.06
CA LYS A 261 -90.69 94.28 76.12
C LYS A 261 -91.54 94.06 77.38
N ARG A 262 -92.41 95.00 77.75
CA ARG A 262 -93.30 94.84 78.93
C ARG A 262 -94.42 93.81 78.65
N LEU A 263 -94.82 93.62 77.39
CA LEU A 263 -95.86 92.64 76.96
C LEU A 263 -95.45 91.17 77.18
N LYS A 264 -94.15 90.91 77.22
CA LYS A 264 -93.58 89.60 77.57
C LYS A 264 -93.32 89.41 79.08
N LYS A 265 -93.59 90.42 79.92
CA LYS A 265 -93.43 90.35 81.38
C LYS A 265 -94.71 89.80 82.04
N MET A 266 -95.87 90.42 81.83
CA MET A 266 -97.12 90.00 82.49
C MET A 266 -97.60 88.60 82.10
N LYS A 267 -97.51 88.21 80.81
CA LYS A 267 -97.83 86.83 80.35
C LYS A 267 -96.87 85.73 80.88
N LYS A 268 -95.91 86.06 81.74
CA LYS A 268 -94.93 85.12 82.30
C LYS A 268 -95.28 84.66 83.72
N GLU A 269 -96.18 85.35 84.43
CA GLU A 269 -96.42 85.09 85.86
C GLU A 269 -97.69 84.25 86.11
N GLU A 270 -98.71 84.29 85.24
CA GLU A 270 -99.80 83.31 85.23
C GLU A 270 -99.31 81.87 84.93
N LYS A 271 -98.29 81.72 84.08
CA LYS A 271 -97.84 80.41 83.57
C LYS A 271 -96.93 79.63 84.55
N LYS A 272 -97.12 79.81 85.85
CA LYS A 272 -96.19 79.33 86.90
C LYS A 272 -96.78 78.35 87.91
N SER A 273 -98.09 78.06 87.84
CA SER A 273 -98.80 77.14 88.75
C SER A 273 -98.90 75.69 88.25
N ALA A 274 -98.65 75.42 86.97
CA ALA A 274 -98.68 74.07 86.37
C ALA A 274 -97.48 73.89 85.42
N ALA A 275 -96.45 73.17 85.87
CA ALA A 275 -95.24 72.86 85.09
C ALA A 275 -94.47 71.67 85.68
N PHE A 276 -93.67 70.99 84.86
CA PHE A 276 -92.66 70.03 85.35
C PHE A 276 -91.38 70.73 85.83
N LEU A 277 -90.82 70.26 86.95
CA LEU A 277 -89.45 70.58 87.40
C LEU A 277 -88.42 69.63 86.77
N ARG A 278 -88.75 68.34 86.65
CA ARG A 278 -87.97 67.34 85.92
C ARG A 278 -88.91 66.54 85.01
N LYS A 279 -88.59 66.52 83.72
CA LYS A 279 -89.25 65.70 82.69
C LYS A 279 -88.58 64.30 82.64
N LEU A 280 -89.21 63.36 81.94
CA LEU A 280 -88.64 62.03 81.72
C LEU A 280 -87.30 62.12 80.97
N ASP A 281 -86.40 61.19 81.26
CA ASP A 281 -85.19 60.98 80.46
C ASP A 281 -85.61 60.44 79.05
N PRO A 282 -84.89 60.75 77.95
CA PRO A 282 -85.42 60.56 76.59
C PRO A 282 -85.73 59.10 76.21
N ALA A 283 -84.98 58.15 76.74
CA ALA A 283 -85.22 56.73 76.56
C ALA A 283 -84.71 55.91 77.75
N TYR A 284 -85.25 54.71 77.90
CA TYR A 284 -84.87 53.68 78.87
C TYR A 284 -84.62 52.34 78.16
N GLN A 285 -83.78 51.48 78.73
CA GLN A 285 -83.54 50.12 78.21
C GLN A 285 -83.65 49.10 79.34
N VAL A 286 -84.18 47.91 79.03
CA VAL A 286 -84.34 46.80 79.97
C VAL A 286 -84.21 45.46 79.23
N GLU A 287 -83.82 44.41 79.94
CA GLU A 287 -83.83 43.04 79.41
C GLU A 287 -85.19 42.37 79.66
N LYS A 288 -85.61 41.53 78.73
CA LYS A 288 -86.82 40.69 78.82
C LYS A 288 -86.80 39.89 80.13
N GLY A 289 -87.83 40.10 80.98
CA GLY A 289 -87.95 39.51 82.32
C GLY A 289 -87.66 40.48 83.49
N HIS A 290 -86.87 41.53 83.27
CA HIS A 290 -86.50 42.48 84.33
C HIS A 290 -87.57 43.57 84.57
N LYS A 291 -87.39 44.41 85.59
CA LYS A 291 -88.29 45.54 85.92
C LYS A 291 -87.60 46.88 85.70
N ILE A 292 -88.36 47.93 85.38
CA ILE A 292 -87.82 49.29 85.20
C ILE A 292 -88.70 50.36 85.87
N LYS A 293 -88.09 51.48 86.28
CA LYS A 293 -88.75 52.56 87.02
C LYS A 293 -88.37 53.93 86.45
N MET A 294 -89.36 54.68 86.00
CA MET A 294 -89.26 56.02 85.44
C MET A 294 -89.65 57.07 86.49
N GLN A 295 -89.10 58.28 86.39
CA GLN A 295 -89.33 59.38 87.36
C GLN A 295 -89.60 60.72 86.65
N ILE A 296 -90.49 61.53 87.22
CA ILE A 296 -90.64 62.96 86.95
C ILE A 296 -90.70 63.76 88.26
N GLU A 297 -90.58 65.08 88.16
CA GLU A 297 -90.82 66.01 89.28
C GLU A 297 -91.68 67.20 88.82
N VAL A 298 -92.62 67.65 89.66
CA VAL A 298 -93.66 68.65 89.36
C VAL A 298 -93.53 69.90 90.24
N ALA A 299 -93.91 71.06 89.72
CA ALA A 299 -93.71 72.35 90.38
C ALA A 299 -94.62 72.59 91.60
N ASN A 300 -95.82 72.03 91.59
CA ASN A 300 -96.73 72.00 92.73
C ASN A 300 -96.78 70.57 93.30
N PRO A 301 -96.42 70.32 94.58
CA PRO A 301 -96.53 69.00 95.21
C PRO A 301 -97.92 68.37 95.16
N ASP A 302 -98.98 69.18 95.11
CA ASP A 302 -100.38 68.72 95.11
C ASP A 302 -100.91 68.43 93.69
N ALA A 303 -100.11 68.60 92.65
CA ALA A 303 -100.55 68.38 91.27
C ALA A 303 -100.69 66.88 90.93
N GLU A 304 -101.86 66.51 90.39
CA GLU A 304 -102.09 65.19 89.79
C GLU A 304 -101.39 65.07 88.44
N VAL A 305 -101.04 63.84 88.07
CA VAL A 305 -100.41 63.52 86.77
C VAL A 305 -101.04 62.29 86.14
N LYS A 306 -101.12 62.26 84.81
CA LYS A 306 -101.61 61.11 84.03
C LYS A 306 -100.46 60.45 83.29
N TRP A 307 -100.37 59.12 83.35
CA TRP A 307 -99.40 58.31 82.60
C TRP A 307 -100.09 57.59 81.43
N LEU A 308 -99.41 57.48 80.30
CA LEU A 308 -99.93 56.84 79.08
C LEU A 308 -98.86 55.95 78.44
N LYS A 309 -99.28 54.83 77.82
CA LYS A 309 -98.46 53.97 76.95
C LYS A 309 -99.02 54.05 75.53
N ASN A 310 -98.18 54.40 74.55
CA ASN A 310 -98.56 54.62 73.14
C ASN A 310 -99.81 55.50 72.96
N GLY A 311 -99.97 56.51 73.83
CA GLY A 311 -101.10 57.46 73.80
C GLY A 311 -102.38 57.01 74.52
N GLN A 312 -102.47 55.78 75.03
CA GLN A 312 -103.58 55.35 75.89
C GLN A 312 -103.22 55.49 77.38
N GLU A 313 -104.13 56.05 78.18
CA GLU A 313 -103.92 56.21 79.62
C GLU A 313 -103.80 54.84 80.31
N ILE A 314 -102.73 54.65 81.08
CA ILE A 314 -102.50 53.42 81.85
C ILE A 314 -102.97 53.60 83.29
N HIS A 315 -103.54 52.53 83.85
CA HIS A 315 -104.09 52.52 85.20
C HIS A 315 -103.27 51.62 86.14
N LEU A 316 -103.44 51.83 87.44
CA LEU A 316 -102.69 51.13 88.48
C LEU A 316 -103.00 49.63 88.45
N THR A 317 -101.97 48.80 88.37
CA THR A 317 -102.06 47.33 88.34
C THR A 317 -100.84 46.70 89.02
N GLY A 318 -100.83 45.38 89.24
CA GLY A 318 -99.62 44.68 89.71
C GLY A 318 -98.42 44.78 88.77
N ARG A 319 -98.64 45.14 87.49
CA ARG A 319 -97.60 45.35 86.47
C ARG A 319 -97.16 46.81 86.39
N TYR A 320 -98.11 47.76 86.40
CA TYR A 320 -97.88 49.21 86.33
C TYR A 320 -98.16 49.85 87.68
N ILE A 321 -97.11 50.22 88.40
CA ILE A 321 -97.18 50.81 89.75
C ILE A 321 -96.86 52.30 89.67
N PHE A 322 -97.77 53.15 90.17
CA PHE A 322 -97.55 54.58 90.34
C PHE A 322 -97.22 54.92 91.80
N GLU A 323 -96.28 55.83 92.02
CA GLU A 323 -95.93 56.32 93.36
C GLU A 323 -95.77 57.84 93.34
N SER A 324 -96.17 58.51 94.42
CA SER A 324 -96.04 59.95 94.63
C SER A 324 -95.29 60.24 95.93
N VAL A 325 -94.23 61.04 95.86
CA VAL A 325 -93.39 61.40 97.02
C VAL A 325 -93.04 62.87 96.94
N GLY A 326 -93.78 63.71 97.69
CA GLY A 326 -93.63 65.17 97.65
C GLY A 326 -93.81 65.72 96.23
N ASN A 327 -92.78 66.38 95.70
CA ASN A 327 -92.77 66.90 94.33
C ASN A 327 -92.52 65.82 93.24
N LYS A 328 -92.28 64.55 93.60
CA LYS A 328 -91.89 63.49 92.66
C LYS A 328 -93.06 62.58 92.31
N ARG A 329 -93.04 62.01 91.10
CA ARG A 329 -93.95 60.95 90.64
C ARG A 329 -93.17 59.88 89.90
N PHE A 330 -93.54 58.62 90.08
CA PHE A 330 -92.87 57.47 89.46
C PHE A 330 -93.86 56.58 88.71
N LEU A 331 -93.34 55.87 87.70
CA LEU A 331 -93.99 54.75 87.02
C LEU A 331 -93.01 53.56 87.04
N THR A 332 -93.39 52.46 87.69
CA THR A 332 -92.65 51.19 87.66
C THR A 332 -93.38 50.17 86.80
N ILE A 333 -92.64 49.49 85.92
CA ILE A 333 -93.11 48.37 85.10
C ILE A 333 -92.39 47.10 85.57
N ASN A 334 -93.15 46.11 86.04
CA ASN A 334 -92.63 44.81 86.45
C ASN A 334 -92.67 43.79 85.30
N ASN A 335 -91.63 42.95 85.20
CA ASN A 335 -91.52 41.85 84.22
C ASN A 335 -91.75 42.32 82.78
N CYS A 336 -90.83 43.16 82.30
CA CYS A 336 -90.86 43.74 80.97
C CYS A 336 -90.75 42.65 79.89
N THR A 337 -91.64 42.75 78.90
CA THR A 337 -91.73 41.87 77.74
C THR A 337 -91.45 42.65 76.47
N LEU A 338 -91.22 41.99 75.33
CA LEU A 338 -91.09 42.69 74.04
C LEU A 338 -92.32 43.55 73.70
N ALA A 339 -93.50 43.25 74.27
CA ALA A 339 -94.71 44.07 74.15
C ALA A 339 -94.72 45.33 75.06
N ASP A 340 -93.65 45.59 75.82
CA ASP A 340 -93.42 46.83 76.56
C ASP A 340 -92.47 47.80 75.86
N ASP A 341 -91.90 47.38 74.72
CA ASP A 341 -91.18 48.24 73.78
C ASP A 341 -92.17 49.26 73.19
N ALA A 342 -92.11 50.50 73.71
CA ALA A 342 -93.21 51.46 73.58
C ALA A 342 -92.81 52.88 74.04
N ALA A 343 -93.55 53.88 73.54
CA ALA A 343 -93.46 55.25 74.01
C ALA A 343 -94.37 55.48 75.24
N TYR A 344 -93.79 55.95 76.35
CA TYR A 344 -94.51 56.30 77.56
C TYR A 344 -94.57 57.83 77.74
N THR A 345 -95.74 58.35 78.08
CA THR A 345 -95.99 59.78 78.26
C THR A 345 -96.46 60.06 79.69
N CYS A 346 -96.05 61.18 80.27
CA CYS A 346 -96.67 61.74 81.48
C CYS A 346 -97.20 63.15 81.20
N MET A 347 -98.36 63.51 81.77
CA MET A 347 -99.02 64.80 81.58
C MET A 347 -99.37 65.48 82.92
N ILE A 348 -99.28 66.81 82.96
CA ILE A 348 -99.71 67.68 84.07
C ILE A 348 -100.43 68.90 83.48
N GLY A 349 -101.76 68.94 83.63
CA GLY A 349 -102.58 69.91 82.87
C GLY A 349 -102.34 69.77 81.37
N GLU A 350 -101.92 70.86 80.71
CA GLU A 350 -101.54 70.87 79.29
C GLU A 350 -100.07 70.51 79.01
N GLU A 351 -99.19 70.49 80.01
CA GLU A 351 -97.79 70.08 79.81
C GLU A 351 -97.67 68.56 79.69
N LYS A 352 -96.84 68.07 78.76
CA LYS A 352 -96.45 66.66 78.67
C LYS A 352 -94.93 66.45 78.58
N THR A 353 -94.52 65.22 78.87
CA THR A 353 -93.17 64.66 78.69
C THR A 353 -93.29 63.22 78.17
N ILE A 354 -92.37 62.78 77.32
CA ILE A 354 -92.41 61.49 76.61
C ILE A 354 -91.03 60.83 76.72
N THR A 355 -91.00 59.50 76.75
CA THR A 355 -89.79 58.65 76.71
C THR A 355 -90.08 57.38 75.91
N GLU A 356 -89.05 56.74 75.37
CA GLU A 356 -89.14 55.42 74.71
C GLU A 356 -88.49 54.34 75.59
N LEU A 357 -89.16 53.20 75.76
CA LEU A 357 -88.60 52.02 76.44
C LEU A 357 -88.24 50.96 75.41
N PHE A 358 -87.02 50.43 75.46
CA PHE A 358 -86.57 49.31 74.61
C PHE A 358 -86.33 48.02 75.40
N VAL A 359 -86.68 46.86 74.84
CA VAL A 359 -86.59 45.55 75.51
C VAL A 359 -85.75 44.54 74.72
N LYS A 360 -84.70 43.98 75.36
CA LYS A 360 -83.70 43.09 74.72
C LYS A 360 -83.83 41.61 75.11
N GLU A 361 -83.36 40.72 74.24
CA GLU A 361 -83.28 39.26 74.45
C GLU A 361 -81.84 38.79 74.78
N PRO A 362 -81.66 37.67 75.50
CA PRO A 362 -80.34 37.17 75.91
C PRO A 362 -79.54 36.46 74.78
N PRO A 363 -78.19 36.40 74.89
CA PRO A 363 -77.32 35.73 73.92
C PRO A 363 -77.14 34.23 74.23
N VAL A 364 -77.27 33.38 73.21
CA VAL A 364 -76.85 31.97 73.23
C VAL A 364 -75.38 31.91 72.86
N LEU A 365 -74.56 31.35 73.75
CA LEU A 365 -73.14 31.09 73.55
C LEU A 365 -72.89 29.68 72.97
N ILE A 366 -71.76 29.50 72.30
CA ILE A 366 -71.21 28.18 71.94
C ILE A 366 -70.26 27.77 73.08
N VAL A 367 -70.49 26.60 73.69
CA VAL A 367 -69.72 26.09 74.84
C VAL A 367 -68.73 25.00 74.45
N ARG A 368 -68.95 24.30 73.33
CA ARG A 368 -67.95 23.45 72.68
C ARG A 368 -67.82 23.83 71.21
N ASN A 369 -66.59 24.13 70.79
CA ASN A 369 -66.24 24.52 69.43
C ASN A 369 -66.19 23.33 68.46
N LEU A 370 -66.14 23.65 67.17
CA LEU A 370 -65.76 22.70 66.12
C LEU A 370 -64.26 22.37 66.20
N GLU A 371 -63.87 21.23 65.62
CA GLU A 371 -62.49 20.72 65.57
C GLU A 371 -62.13 20.36 64.11
N ASP A 372 -60.93 20.74 63.65
CA ASP A 372 -60.43 20.51 62.29
C ASP A 372 -60.25 19.00 61.98
N GLN A 373 -60.56 18.57 60.75
CA GLN A 373 -60.56 17.14 60.39
C GLN A 373 -59.92 16.85 59.03
N MET A 374 -59.21 15.72 58.96
CA MET A 374 -58.54 15.22 57.76
C MET A 374 -59.01 13.79 57.46
N VAL A 375 -59.52 13.55 56.25
CA VAL A 375 -60.33 12.36 55.91
C VAL A 375 -59.98 11.83 54.51
N MET A 376 -60.03 10.52 54.27
CA MET A 376 -59.75 9.97 52.94
C MET A 376 -60.94 10.17 51.99
N LYS A 377 -60.64 10.37 50.71
CA LYS A 377 -61.66 10.47 49.66
C LYS A 377 -62.56 9.22 49.63
N GLY A 378 -63.87 9.42 49.79
CA GLY A 378 -64.91 8.38 49.85
C GLY A 378 -65.40 8.03 51.26
N GLU A 379 -64.77 8.55 52.32
CA GLU A 379 -65.20 8.30 53.71
C GLU A 379 -66.32 9.26 54.17
N ARG A 380 -66.59 9.32 55.48
CA ARG A 380 -67.63 10.15 56.11
C ARG A 380 -67.04 10.90 57.30
N VAL A 381 -67.46 12.14 57.50
CA VAL A 381 -67.02 13.03 58.58
C VAL A 381 -68.20 13.61 59.36
N GLU A 382 -68.01 13.87 60.67
CA GLU A 382 -69.00 14.55 61.53
C GLU A 382 -68.35 15.75 62.25
N PHE A 383 -68.88 16.96 62.06
CA PHE A 383 -68.50 18.18 62.78
C PHE A 383 -69.50 18.43 63.92
N GLU A 384 -69.01 18.62 65.15
CA GLU A 384 -69.82 18.64 66.38
C GLU A 384 -69.58 19.91 67.21
N CYS A 385 -70.65 20.53 67.70
CA CYS A 385 -70.59 21.65 68.67
C CYS A 385 -71.68 21.54 69.74
N GLU A 386 -71.52 22.28 70.83
CA GLU A 386 -72.52 22.40 71.90
C GLU A 386 -72.80 23.87 72.22
N VAL A 387 -74.06 24.20 72.55
CA VAL A 387 -74.53 25.56 72.86
C VAL A 387 -75.09 25.68 74.29
N SER A 388 -75.07 26.90 74.82
CA SER A 388 -75.43 27.20 76.23
C SER A 388 -76.92 27.11 76.59
N GLU A 389 -77.82 27.03 75.61
CA GLU A 389 -79.27 26.95 75.83
C GLU A 389 -79.86 25.74 75.11
N GLU A 390 -80.48 24.84 75.87
CA GLU A 390 -81.19 23.68 75.32
C GLU A 390 -82.36 24.18 74.45
N GLY A 391 -82.49 23.63 73.24
CA GLY A 391 -83.56 24.06 72.33
C GLY A 391 -83.18 25.22 71.39
N ALA A 392 -82.04 25.90 71.59
CA ALA A 392 -81.57 26.97 70.69
C ALA A 392 -81.38 26.53 69.21
N GLN A 393 -81.43 27.50 68.29
CA GLN A 393 -81.18 27.27 66.87
C GLN A 393 -79.77 27.73 66.48
N VAL A 394 -79.10 26.93 65.63
CA VAL A 394 -77.79 27.26 65.07
C VAL A 394 -77.87 27.25 63.55
N LYS A 395 -77.12 28.15 62.90
CA LYS A 395 -76.90 28.13 61.44
C LYS A 395 -75.57 27.46 61.14
N TRP A 396 -75.53 26.62 60.11
CA TRP A 396 -74.28 26.03 59.60
C TRP A 396 -73.92 26.67 58.25
N GLU A 397 -72.64 26.87 57.99
CA GLU A 397 -72.11 27.39 56.74
C GLU A 397 -70.91 26.56 56.26
N LYS A 398 -70.72 26.45 54.95
CA LYS A 398 -69.44 26.06 54.33
C LYS A 398 -68.93 27.23 53.50
N ASP A 399 -67.68 27.63 53.71
CA ASP A 399 -67.01 28.70 52.94
C ASP A 399 -67.82 30.02 52.89
N GLY A 400 -68.64 30.28 53.91
CA GLY A 400 -69.52 31.45 54.04
C GLY A 400 -70.93 31.30 53.42
N VAL A 401 -71.26 30.16 52.81
CA VAL A 401 -72.59 29.84 52.27
C VAL A 401 -73.39 29.02 53.30
N GLU A 402 -74.61 29.44 53.63
CA GLU A 402 -75.47 28.74 54.60
C GLU A 402 -75.91 27.37 54.07
N LEU A 403 -75.58 26.31 54.83
CA LEU A 403 -75.91 24.93 54.49
C LEU A 403 -77.35 24.61 54.87
N THR A 404 -78.18 24.36 53.87
CA THR A 404 -79.52 23.80 54.04
C THR A 404 -79.48 22.26 53.98
N ARG A 405 -80.62 21.59 54.22
CA ARG A 405 -80.74 20.14 53.96
C ARG A 405 -80.76 19.92 52.46
N ASP A 406 -79.71 19.27 51.96
CA ASP A 406 -79.59 18.84 50.57
C ASP A 406 -80.46 17.59 50.31
N GLU A 407 -81.15 17.58 49.16
CA GLU A 407 -81.94 16.44 48.68
C GLU A 407 -81.07 15.24 48.31
N SER A 408 -79.78 15.44 48.05
CA SER A 408 -78.80 14.38 47.77
C SER A 408 -78.41 13.52 48.99
N PHE A 409 -78.84 13.92 50.21
CA PHE A 409 -78.37 13.39 51.50
C PHE A 409 -76.87 13.60 51.80
N LYS A 410 -76.15 14.40 51.00
CA LYS A 410 -74.73 14.77 51.24
C LYS A 410 -74.52 15.34 52.64
N TYR A 411 -75.31 16.35 52.99
CA TYR A 411 -75.28 17.04 54.28
C TYR A 411 -76.44 16.61 55.19
N ARG A 412 -76.14 16.16 56.41
CA ARG A 412 -77.15 15.74 57.40
C ARG A 412 -76.90 16.35 58.78
N PHE A 413 -77.82 17.21 59.22
CA PHE A 413 -77.80 17.81 60.55
C PHE A 413 -78.53 16.93 61.57
N LYS A 414 -77.91 16.69 62.72
CA LYS A 414 -78.53 16.17 63.95
C LYS A 414 -78.58 17.29 65.01
N LYS A 415 -79.53 17.18 65.94
CA LYS A 415 -79.59 17.96 67.19
C LYS A 415 -80.04 17.03 68.31
N ASP A 416 -79.43 17.16 69.48
CA ASP A 416 -79.76 16.42 70.69
C ASP A 416 -79.52 17.32 71.91
N GLY A 417 -80.59 17.80 72.57
CA GLY A 417 -80.52 18.81 73.62
C GLY A 417 -79.76 20.09 73.19
N CYS A 418 -78.59 20.31 73.80
CA CYS A 418 -77.63 21.39 73.51
C CYS A 418 -76.61 21.06 72.40
N LYS A 419 -76.54 19.81 71.95
CA LYS A 419 -75.54 19.32 71.01
C LYS A 419 -76.06 19.36 69.57
N HIS A 420 -75.22 19.82 68.65
CA HIS A 420 -75.53 19.95 67.23
C HIS A 420 -74.40 19.31 66.41
N VAL A 421 -74.76 18.53 65.38
CA VAL A 421 -73.79 17.81 64.55
C VAL A 421 -74.14 17.96 63.06
N LEU A 422 -73.15 18.32 62.24
CA LEU A 422 -73.18 18.28 60.78
C LEU A 422 -72.44 17.03 60.30
N ILE A 423 -73.06 16.26 59.41
CA ILE A 423 -72.48 15.03 58.84
C ILE A 423 -72.35 15.21 57.35
N ILE A 424 -71.21 14.78 56.80
CA ILE A 424 -70.90 14.80 55.36
C ILE A 424 -70.56 13.37 54.93
N ASN A 425 -71.26 12.85 53.93
CA ASN A 425 -71.09 11.49 53.41
C ASN A 425 -70.29 11.49 52.09
N ASP A 426 -69.60 10.39 51.80
CA ASP A 426 -68.86 10.15 50.54
C ASP A 426 -67.95 11.34 50.18
N VAL A 427 -67.02 11.65 51.07
CA VAL A 427 -66.23 12.90 51.07
C VAL A 427 -65.37 13.00 49.80
N THR A 428 -65.53 14.09 49.04
CA THR A 428 -64.79 14.37 47.80
C THR A 428 -63.92 15.62 47.95
N LYS A 429 -63.07 15.91 46.96
CA LYS A 429 -62.12 17.04 46.99
C LYS A 429 -62.84 18.40 47.03
N GLU A 430 -64.07 18.43 46.56
CA GLU A 430 -64.99 19.57 46.53
C GLU A 430 -65.60 19.87 47.93
N ASP A 431 -65.56 18.91 48.86
CA ASP A 431 -65.96 19.10 50.25
C ASP A 431 -64.87 19.79 51.10
N CYS A 432 -63.60 19.82 50.64
CA CYS A 432 -62.55 20.60 51.29
C CYS A 432 -63.01 22.05 51.53
N GLY A 433 -62.76 22.60 52.72
CA GLY A 433 -63.12 23.98 53.03
C GLY A 433 -63.51 24.20 54.49
N HIS A 434 -63.99 25.41 54.76
CA HIS A 434 -64.20 25.93 56.11
C HIS A 434 -65.66 25.78 56.54
N TYR A 435 -65.91 24.86 57.47
CA TYR A 435 -67.23 24.62 58.08
C TYR A 435 -67.40 25.46 59.34
N ARG A 436 -68.52 26.18 59.44
CA ARG A 436 -68.79 27.18 60.47
C ARG A 436 -70.16 26.98 61.08
N VAL A 437 -70.29 27.23 62.37
CA VAL A 437 -71.58 27.25 63.09
C VAL A 437 -71.79 28.59 63.79
N LYS A 438 -73.01 29.15 63.71
CA LYS A 438 -73.36 30.48 64.22
C LYS A 438 -74.59 30.46 65.13
N THR A 439 -74.55 31.32 66.15
CA THR A 439 -75.62 31.63 67.12
C THR A 439 -75.80 33.14 67.24
N ASN A 440 -76.73 33.63 68.04
CA ASN A 440 -76.87 35.08 68.31
C ASN A 440 -75.81 35.63 69.28
N GLY A 441 -75.10 34.79 70.05
CA GLY A 441 -74.03 35.19 70.96
C GLY A 441 -72.61 34.82 70.53
N GLY A 442 -72.42 34.03 69.46
CA GLY A 442 -71.09 33.64 68.99
C GLY A 442 -71.07 32.76 67.73
N GLN A 443 -69.86 32.44 67.27
CA GLN A 443 -69.61 31.55 66.12
C GLN A 443 -68.38 30.67 66.36
N SER A 444 -68.34 29.50 65.73
CA SER A 444 -67.21 28.56 65.75
C SER A 444 -66.91 28.05 64.33
N LEU A 445 -65.67 27.58 64.10
CA LEU A 445 -65.09 27.31 62.78
C LEU A 445 -64.18 26.08 62.84
N ALA A 446 -64.17 25.27 61.79
CA ALA A 446 -63.18 24.22 61.55
C ALA A 446 -62.96 24.02 60.03
N GLU A 447 -61.82 23.45 59.65
CA GLU A 447 -61.47 23.09 58.27
C GLU A 447 -61.62 21.58 58.01
N LEU A 448 -62.07 21.22 56.80
CA LEU A 448 -62.01 19.85 56.27
C LEU A 448 -60.92 19.75 55.21
N MET A 449 -59.99 18.80 55.41
CA MET A 449 -58.96 18.41 54.44
C MET A 449 -59.23 17.00 53.92
N VAL A 450 -59.11 16.80 52.60
CA VAL A 450 -59.38 15.49 51.96
C VAL A 450 -58.13 14.94 51.29
N GLN A 451 -57.75 13.72 51.67
CA GLN A 451 -56.56 13.03 51.17
C GLN A 451 -56.89 11.98 50.09
N GLU A 452 -56.04 11.89 49.08
CA GLU A 452 -56.12 10.91 47.99
C GLU A 452 -55.16 9.73 48.25
N LYS A 453 -55.53 8.51 47.81
CA LYS A 453 -54.70 7.31 48.01
C LYS A 453 -53.46 7.38 47.11
N GLN A 454 -52.28 7.51 47.72
CA GLN A 454 -51.00 7.49 47.03
C GLN A 454 -50.44 6.06 46.95
N LEU A 455 -49.64 5.78 45.91
CA LEU A 455 -48.86 4.55 45.78
C LEU A 455 -47.37 4.95 45.74
N GLU A 456 -46.62 4.57 46.77
CA GLU A 456 -45.17 4.76 46.79
C GLU A 456 -44.49 3.77 45.85
N VAL A 457 -43.40 4.20 45.21
CA VAL A 457 -42.59 3.40 44.28
C VAL A 457 -41.25 3.11 44.95
N TYR A 458 -41.02 1.85 45.35
CA TYR A 458 -39.79 1.40 45.99
C TYR A 458 -38.70 1.06 44.97
N GLN A 459 -39.10 0.65 43.76
CA GLN A 459 -38.20 0.52 42.61
C GLN A 459 -38.95 0.93 41.34
N SER A 460 -38.46 1.94 40.63
CA SER A 460 -38.94 2.25 39.27
C SER A 460 -38.37 1.25 38.26
N ILE A 461 -39.04 1.09 37.12
CA ILE A 461 -38.35 0.59 35.92
C ILE A 461 -37.28 1.59 35.48
N ALA A 462 -36.25 1.10 34.78
CA ALA A 462 -35.12 1.88 34.29
C ALA A 462 -34.80 1.48 32.85
N ASP A 463 -34.16 2.38 32.10
CA ASP A 463 -33.78 2.17 30.71
C ASP A 463 -32.84 0.96 30.56
N LEU A 464 -33.04 0.21 29.48
CA LEU A 464 -32.26 -0.97 29.15
C LEU A 464 -31.63 -0.79 27.77
N THR A 465 -30.41 -1.29 27.61
CA THR A 465 -29.68 -1.28 26.33
C THR A 465 -29.11 -2.67 26.12
N VAL A 466 -29.59 -3.37 25.09
CA VAL A 466 -29.30 -4.80 24.84
C VAL A 466 -29.05 -5.07 23.36
N LYS A 467 -28.37 -6.16 23.05
CA LYS A 467 -28.12 -6.63 21.68
C LYS A 467 -29.04 -7.80 21.32
N ALA A 468 -28.95 -8.24 20.06
CA ALA A 468 -29.61 -9.45 19.59
C ALA A 468 -29.39 -10.66 20.54
N LYS A 469 -30.47 -11.39 20.85
CA LYS A 469 -30.49 -12.61 21.68
C LYS A 469 -30.30 -12.43 23.20
N ASP A 470 -29.97 -11.24 23.68
CA ASP A 470 -29.96 -10.96 25.13
C ASP A 470 -31.40 -10.98 25.69
N GLN A 471 -31.53 -11.00 27.02
CA GLN A 471 -32.82 -10.89 27.73
C GLN A 471 -33.01 -9.46 28.28
N ALA A 472 -34.14 -8.83 27.97
CA ALA A 472 -34.53 -7.54 28.60
C ALA A 472 -35.47 -7.79 29.78
N VAL A 473 -35.23 -7.14 30.93
CA VAL A 473 -36.03 -7.32 32.16
C VAL A 473 -36.40 -5.97 32.77
N PHE A 474 -37.65 -5.55 32.57
CA PHE A 474 -38.22 -4.40 33.27
C PHE A 474 -38.85 -4.87 34.59
N LYS A 475 -38.29 -4.47 35.73
CA LYS A 475 -38.84 -4.71 37.07
C LYS A 475 -39.18 -3.38 37.75
N CYS A 476 -40.36 -3.29 38.35
CA CYS A 476 -40.67 -2.27 39.35
C CYS A 476 -41.18 -2.92 40.65
N GLU A 477 -41.22 -2.11 41.72
CA GLU A 477 -41.70 -2.50 43.03
C GLU A 477 -42.47 -1.34 43.67
N VAL A 478 -43.69 -1.60 44.14
CA VAL A 478 -44.66 -0.58 44.60
C VAL A 478 -45.30 -0.96 45.94
N SER A 479 -45.71 0.03 46.74
CA SER A 479 -46.04 -0.20 48.16
C SER A 479 -47.27 -1.07 48.45
N ASP A 480 -48.31 -1.03 47.61
CA ASP A 480 -49.51 -1.88 47.68
C ASP A 480 -49.21 -3.27 47.10
N GLU A 481 -49.36 -4.33 47.91
CA GLU A 481 -49.08 -5.72 47.50
C GLU A 481 -50.16 -6.35 46.62
N ASN A 482 -51.30 -5.66 46.42
CA ASN A 482 -52.48 -6.18 45.72
C ASN A 482 -52.82 -5.40 44.44
N VAL A 483 -52.09 -4.31 44.17
CA VAL A 483 -52.26 -3.54 42.93
C VAL A 483 -51.95 -4.43 41.74
N LYS A 484 -52.79 -4.35 40.69
CA LYS A 484 -52.50 -4.96 39.39
C LYS A 484 -52.00 -3.87 38.45
N GLY A 485 -51.43 -4.23 37.32
CA GLY A 485 -51.10 -3.24 36.31
C GLY A 485 -50.86 -3.86 34.95
N ILE A 486 -50.99 -3.00 33.94
CA ILE A 486 -50.88 -3.36 32.53
C ILE A 486 -49.56 -2.80 32.00
N TRP A 487 -48.85 -3.61 31.23
CA TRP A 487 -47.65 -3.19 30.51
C TRP A 487 -48.02 -2.70 29.11
N TYR A 488 -47.41 -1.61 28.68
CA TYR A 488 -47.54 -1.04 27.35
C TYR A 488 -46.16 -0.88 26.71
N LYS A 489 -46.10 -1.00 25.39
CA LYS A 489 -44.94 -0.67 24.55
C LYS A 489 -45.39 0.30 23.49
N ASN A 490 -44.77 1.48 23.41
CA ASN A 490 -45.15 2.54 22.47
C ASN A 490 -46.67 2.87 22.52
N GLY A 491 -47.28 2.77 23.70
CA GLY A 491 -48.73 2.96 23.92
C GLY A 491 -49.63 1.76 23.61
N VAL A 492 -49.11 0.62 23.14
CA VAL A 492 -49.88 -0.60 22.84
C VAL A 492 -49.72 -1.62 23.98
N GLU A 493 -50.82 -2.24 24.41
CA GLU A 493 -50.86 -3.27 25.46
C GLU A 493 -49.93 -4.46 25.13
N VAL A 494 -48.97 -4.75 26.00
CA VAL A 494 -48.06 -5.90 25.90
C VAL A 494 -48.74 -7.13 26.48
N LYS A 495 -48.88 -8.18 25.66
CA LYS A 495 -49.46 -9.46 26.06
C LYS A 495 -48.36 -10.51 26.20
N ALA A 496 -48.52 -11.41 27.16
CA ALA A 496 -47.58 -12.51 27.32
C ALA A 496 -47.66 -13.48 26.13
N ASP A 497 -46.50 -13.89 25.63
CA ASP A 497 -46.36 -14.82 24.50
C ASP A 497 -45.16 -15.77 24.71
N ALA A 498 -44.65 -16.40 23.65
CA ALA A 498 -43.55 -17.36 23.74
C ALA A 498 -42.15 -16.74 24.03
N ARG A 499 -42.02 -15.41 23.93
CA ARG A 499 -40.81 -14.65 24.30
C ARG A 499 -41.06 -13.67 25.45
N THR A 500 -42.32 -13.27 25.63
CA THR A 500 -42.72 -12.14 26.45
C THR A 500 -43.40 -12.65 27.72
N HIS A 501 -42.70 -12.55 28.84
CA HIS A 501 -43.13 -13.10 30.13
C HIS A 501 -43.51 -11.96 31.09
N ILE A 502 -44.79 -11.90 31.50
CA ILE A 502 -45.30 -10.93 32.49
C ILE A 502 -45.56 -11.67 33.80
N THR A 503 -45.02 -11.15 34.89
CA THR A 503 -45.10 -11.74 36.24
C THR A 503 -45.41 -10.68 37.29
N HIS A 504 -46.15 -11.08 38.32
CA HIS A 504 -46.57 -10.25 39.45
C HIS A 504 -46.51 -11.10 40.73
N ILE A 505 -45.76 -10.64 41.73
CA ILE A 505 -45.55 -11.34 43.01
C ILE A 505 -45.52 -10.31 44.14
N GLY A 506 -46.67 -10.07 44.78
CA GLY A 506 -46.83 -9.01 45.77
C GLY A 506 -46.46 -7.65 45.18
N ARG A 507 -45.62 -6.87 45.88
CA ARG A 507 -45.13 -5.56 45.43
C ARG A 507 -44.44 -5.56 44.05
N ILE A 508 -43.95 -6.70 43.57
CA ILE A 508 -43.07 -6.78 42.40
C ILE A 508 -43.88 -7.04 41.12
N HIS A 509 -43.72 -6.16 40.14
CA HIS A 509 -44.14 -6.39 38.75
C HIS A 509 -42.90 -6.52 37.86
N LYS A 510 -42.88 -7.55 37.02
CA LYS A 510 -41.77 -7.82 36.10
C LYS A 510 -42.27 -8.24 34.72
N LEU A 511 -41.86 -7.48 33.71
CA LEU A 511 -41.91 -7.84 32.29
C LEU A 511 -40.53 -8.37 31.88
N THR A 512 -40.50 -9.39 31.03
CA THR A 512 -39.27 -9.97 30.48
C THR A 512 -39.46 -10.32 29.03
N ILE A 513 -38.45 -10.04 28.21
CA ILE A 513 -38.42 -10.35 26.78
C ILE A 513 -37.18 -11.19 26.54
N ASP A 514 -37.39 -12.42 26.12
CA ASP A 514 -36.36 -13.38 25.73
C ASP A 514 -36.09 -13.33 24.22
N ASP A 515 -34.85 -13.62 23.81
CA ASP A 515 -34.39 -13.51 22.41
C ASP A 515 -34.74 -12.14 21.79
N VAL A 516 -34.21 -11.06 22.39
CA VAL A 516 -34.53 -9.68 21.97
C VAL A 516 -34.03 -9.39 20.55
N LYS A 517 -34.85 -8.64 19.80
CA LYS A 517 -34.69 -8.27 18.39
C LYS A 517 -34.78 -6.75 18.18
N PRO A 518 -34.41 -6.21 17.01
CA PRO A 518 -34.61 -4.79 16.68
C PRO A 518 -36.09 -4.37 16.77
N GLU A 519 -37.02 -5.26 16.40
CA GLU A 519 -38.47 -5.00 16.49
C GLU A 519 -38.98 -4.83 17.93
N ASP A 520 -38.18 -5.19 18.96
CA ASP A 520 -38.52 -5.04 20.37
C ASP A 520 -38.20 -3.64 20.94
N GLU A 521 -37.45 -2.80 20.22
CA GLU A 521 -37.13 -1.43 20.67
C GLU A 521 -38.40 -0.59 20.94
N GLY A 522 -38.34 0.30 21.93
CA GLY A 522 -39.41 1.24 22.23
C GLY A 522 -39.52 1.63 23.70
N ASP A 523 -40.51 2.47 23.98
CA ASP A 523 -40.82 2.97 25.33
C ASP A 523 -41.79 2.00 26.02
N TYR A 524 -41.32 1.34 27.07
CA TYR A 524 -42.09 0.42 27.90
C TYR A 524 -42.66 1.17 29.09
N THR A 525 -43.95 1.00 29.36
CA THR A 525 -44.67 1.70 30.43
C THR A 525 -45.51 0.72 31.24
N PHE A 526 -45.37 0.76 32.56
CA PHE A 526 -46.23 0.06 33.51
C PHE A 526 -47.29 1.02 34.05
N VAL A 527 -48.56 0.60 33.98
CA VAL A 527 -49.74 1.37 34.42
C VAL A 527 -50.46 0.59 35.53
N PRO A 528 -50.33 1.00 36.81
CA PRO A 528 -51.05 0.39 37.93
C PRO A 528 -52.55 0.74 37.92
N GLU A 529 -53.39 -0.27 38.13
CA GLU A 529 -54.85 -0.20 38.16
C GLU A 529 -55.32 0.57 39.41
N GLY A 530 -56.18 1.58 39.21
CA GLY A 530 -56.76 2.38 40.30
C GLY A 530 -55.90 3.55 40.81
N TYR A 531 -54.73 3.80 40.22
CA TYR A 531 -53.82 4.90 40.60
C TYR A 531 -53.50 5.83 39.43
N ALA A 532 -53.24 7.11 39.73
CA ALA A 532 -53.08 8.17 38.72
C ALA A 532 -51.62 8.49 38.38
N PHE A 533 -50.78 7.47 38.17
CA PHE A 533 -49.39 7.62 37.72
C PHE A 533 -48.95 6.39 36.90
N ASN A 534 -47.90 6.57 36.10
CA ASN A 534 -47.28 5.52 35.29
C ASN A 534 -45.78 5.45 35.60
N LEU A 535 -45.14 4.32 35.30
CA LEU A 535 -43.68 4.18 35.27
C LEU A 535 -43.24 3.89 33.83
N SER A 536 -42.29 4.65 33.27
CA SER A 536 -41.83 4.52 31.88
C SER A 536 -40.30 4.37 31.79
N ALA A 537 -39.82 3.54 30.88
CA ALA A 537 -38.41 3.35 30.55
C ALA A 537 -38.25 2.86 29.10
N LYS A 538 -37.13 3.19 28.45
CA LYS A 538 -36.85 2.81 27.07
C LYS A 538 -36.02 1.53 26.97
N LEU A 539 -36.38 0.65 26.04
CA LEU A 539 -35.47 -0.37 25.52
C LEU A 539 -34.74 0.24 24.31
N ASN A 540 -33.41 0.18 24.33
CA ASN A 540 -32.53 0.52 23.22
C ASN A 540 -31.92 -0.77 22.66
N PHE A 541 -31.89 -0.91 21.33
CA PHE A 541 -31.26 -2.04 20.67
C PHE A 541 -29.84 -1.67 20.22
N LEU A 542 -28.89 -2.60 20.34
CA LEU A 542 -27.52 -2.45 19.86
C LEU A 542 -27.30 -3.31 18.61
N ASP A 543 -26.93 -2.65 17.50
CA ASP A 543 -26.55 -3.34 16.27
C ASP A 543 -25.06 -3.73 16.33
N PRO A 544 -24.71 -5.03 16.28
CA PRO A 544 -23.32 -5.48 16.24
C PRO A 544 -22.61 -4.99 14.98
N PRO A 545 -21.30 -4.73 15.06
CA PRO A 545 -20.60 -4.12 13.96
C PRO A 545 -20.36 -5.15 12.84
N LYS A 546 -20.26 -4.67 11.59
CA LYS A 546 -19.99 -5.50 10.41
C LYS A 546 -19.13 -4.78 9.39
N ILE A 547 -18.30 -5.55 8.70
CA ILE A 547 -17.42 -5.13 7.60
C ILE A 547 -17.96 -5.64 6.27
N HIS A 548 -18.17 -4.77 5.28
CA HIS A 548 -18.76 -5.12 3.99
C HIS A 548 -17.71 -5.08 2.86
N LEU A 549 -16.81 -6.06 2.85
CA LEU A 549 -15.75 -6.15 1.83
C LEU A 549 -16.30 -6.30 0.40
N ASP A 550 -17.35 -7.11 0.26
CA ASP A 550 -17.99 -7.46 -1.03
C ASP A 550 -18.46 -6.24 -1.82
N CYS A 551 -18.92 -5.21 -1.11
CA CYS A 551 -19.38 -3.93 -1.63
C CYS A 551 -18.27 -3.11 -2.31
N MET A 552 -16.98 -3.41 -2.09
CA MET A 552 -15.85 -2.87 -2.87
C MET A 552 -15.60 -3.61 -4.19
N GLY A 553 -16.38 -4.66 -4.51
CA GLY A 553 -16.08 -5.58 -5.61
C GLY A 553 -14.88 -6.49 -5.31
N ARG A 554 -14.53 -6.67 -4.03
CA ARG A 554 -13.42 -7.49 -3.55
C ARG A 554 -13.93 -8.53 -2.56
N THR A 555 -13.59 -9.80 -2.75
CA THR A 555 -13.80 -10.84 -1.73
C THR A 555 -12.63 -10.82 -0.73
N ALA A 556 -12.82 -11.39 0.47
CA ALA A 556 -11.73 -11.58 1.43
C ALA A 556 -10.54 -12.40 0.88
N GLU A 557 -10.79 -13.25 -0.12
CA GLU A 557 -9.78 -14.04 -0.82
C GLU A 557 -9.01 -13.24 -1.90
N SER A 558 -9.48 -12.06 -2.28
CA SER A 558 -8.95 -11.32 -3.44
C SER A 558 -7.78 -10.40 -3.10
N THR A 559 -6.56 -10.80 -3.51
CA THR A 559 -5.35 -9.99 -3.30
C THR A 559 -5.43 -8.64 -4.01
N ILE A 560 -5.15 -7.57 -3.27
CA ILE A 560 -5.09 -6.21 -3.79
C ILE A 560 -3.69 -5.95 -4.35
N LEU A 561 -3.59 -5.79 -5.66
CA LEU A 561 -2.35 -5.35 -6.31
C LEU A 561 -2.25 -3.82 -6.27
N VAL A 562 -1.12 -3.30 -5.79
CA VAL A 562 -0.76 -1.87 -5.87
C VAL A 562 0.64 -1.73 -6.46
N VAL A 563 0.82 -0.76 -7.37
CA VAL A 563 2.13 -0.50 -7.98
C VAL A 563 3.02 0.28 -7.00
N ALA A 564 4.30 -0.06 -6.92
CA ALA A 564 5.25 0.62 -6.05
C ALA A 564 5.31 2.13 -6.36
N GLY A 565 5.33 2.96 -5.31
CA GLY A 565 5.25 4.41 -5.40
C GLY A 565 3.87 5.00 -5.73
N ASN A 566 2.85 4.18 -6.02
CA ASN A 566 1.46 4.64 -6.14
C ASN A 566 0.73 4.58 -4.79
N LYS A 567 -0.31 5.41 -4.67
CA LYS A 567 -1.22 5.43 -3.52
C LYS A 567 -1.99 4.11 -3.37
N LEU A 568 -1.83 3.45 -2.24
CA LEU A 568 -2.77 2.44 -1.76
C LEU A 568 -3.91 3.16 -1.01
N ARG A 569 -5.17 2.88 -1.35
CA ARG A 569 -6.34 3.28 -0.55
C ARG A 569 -7.27 2.08 -0.41
N LEU A 570 -7.57 1.71 0.83
CA LEU A 570 -8.60 0.75 1.21
C LEU A 570 -9.74 1.55 1.81
N ASP A 571 -10.92 1.51 1.19
CA ASP A 571 -12.08 2.32 1.58
C ASP A 571 -13.24 1.38 1.92
N VAL A 572 -13.27 0.95 3.19
CA VAL A 572 -14.03 -0.21 3.63
C VAL A 572 -15.36 0.25 4.27
N PRO A 573 -16.52 -0.11 3.69
CA PRO A 573 -17.81 0.21 4.28
C PRO A 573 -18.05 -0.63 5.55
N ILE A 574 -18.57 0.01 6.58
CA ILE A 574 -18.82 -0.57 7.91
C ILE A 574 -20.19 -0.15 8.44
N THR A 575 -20.81 -1.00 9.25
CA THR A 575 -22.09 -0.70 9.92
C THR A 575 -22.06 -1.11 11.38
N GLY A 576 -22.90 -0.50 12.20
CA GLY A 576 -23.12 -0.83 13.62
C GLY A 576 -23.62 0.39 14.38
N ASP A 577 -24.43 0.21 15.42
CA ASP A 577 -24.87 1.32 16.29
C ASP A 577 -24.83 0.91 17.77
N PRO A 578 -24.13 1.65 18.65
CA PRO A 578 -23.28 2.82 18.38
C PRO A 578 -22.19 2.58 17.34
N ALA A 579 -21.83 3.63 16.61
CA ALA A 579 -20.82 3.59 15.56
C ALA A 579 -19.52 2.95 16.07
N PRO A 580 -18.97 1.93 15.38
CA PRO A 580 -17.86 1.16 15.92
C PRO A 580 -16.54 1.94 15.93
N ILE A 581 -15.72 1.61 16.94
CA ILE A 581 -14.29 1.98 16.96
C ILE A 581 -13.57 1.06 15.97
N VAL A 582 -12.76 1.64 15.09
CA VAL A 582 -11.99 0.92 14.08
C VAL A 582 -10.52 0.85 14.49
N VAL A 583 -9.90 -0.31 14.29
CA VAL A 583 -8.46 -0.53 14.47
C VAL A 583 -7.91 -1.24 13.23
N TRP A 584 -6.86 -0.70 12.64
CA TRP A 584 -6.12 -1.35 11.56
C TRP A 584 -4.85 -2.01 12.11
N THR A 585 -4.51 -3.18 11.58
CA THR A 585 -3.35 -3.97 12.01
C THR A 585 -2.61 -4.55 10.80
N LYS A 586 -1.32 -4.87 10.98
CA LYS A 586 -0.53 -5.69 10.05
C LYS A 586 0.21 -6.75 10.85
N GLY A 587 -0.30 -7.99 10.83
CA GLY A 587 0.04 -8.99 11.84
C GLY A 587 -0.29 -8.47 13.25
N GLU A 588 0.60 -8.68 14.21
CA GLU A 588 0.41 -8.20 15.59
C GLU A 588 0.56 -6.67 15.77
N LYS A 589 1.06 -5.93 14.76
CA LYS A 589 1.28 -4.50 14.89
C LYS A 589 -0.01 -3.71 14.60
N VAL A 590 -0.49 -2.95 15.58
CA VAL A 590 -1.49 -1.90 15.36
C VAL A 590 -0.88 -0.75 14.54
N LEU A 591 -1.64 -0.27 13.56
CA LEU A 591 -1.25 0.81 12.65
C LEU A 591 -1.90 2.13 13.07
N THR A 592 -1.13 3.21 13.05
CA THR A 592 -1.58 4.53 13.51
C THR A 592 -1.03 5.65 12.64
N ASP A 593 -1.71 6.79 12.59
CA ASP A 593 -1.26 7.99 11.86
C ASP A 593 0.13 8.49 12.35
N SER A 594 0.46 8.21 13.61
CA SER A 594 1.79 8.47 14.19
C SER A 594 2.94 7.61 13.65
N ASP A 595 2.65 6.59 12.84
CA ASP A 595 3.67 5.86 12.07
C ASP A 595 4.19 6.68 10.86
N GLY A 596 3.49 7.74 10.44
CA GLY A 596 3.91 8.69 9.39
C GLY A 596 3.91 8.14 7.95
N HIS A 597 3.98 6.83 7.78
CA HIS A 597 3.91 6.13 6.48
C HIS A 597 2.48 5.72 6.09
N VAL A 598 1.57 5.64 7.06
CA VAL A 598 0.18 5.23 6.88
C VAL A 598 -0.77 6.28 7.45
N HIS A 599 -1.89 6.52 6.77
CA HIS A 599 -2.96 7.40 7.23
C HIS A 599 -4.25 6.58 7.45
N VAL A 600 -4.95 6.86 8.55
CA VAL A 600 -6.15 6.12 8.97
C VAL A 600 -7.28 7.08 9.33
N GLU A 601 -8.36 7.05 8.56
CA GLU A 601 -9.57 7.84 8.77
C GLU A 601 -10.76 6.91 9.08
N SER A 602 -11.66 7.33 9.98
CA SER A 602 -12.88 6.57 10.30
C SER A 602 -14.08 7.50 10.42
N THR A 603 -15.20 7.09 9.83
CA THR A 603 -16.50 7.79 9.83
C THR A 603 -17.59 6.87 10.39
N LYS A 604 -18.86 7.31 10.45
CA LYS A 604 -19.96 6.44 10.91
C LYS A 604 -20.24 5.24 9.98
N GLY A 605 -19.84 5.29 8.70
CA GLY A 605 -20.17 4.25 7.71
C GLY A 605 -19.01 3.71 6.87
N HIS A 606 -17.82 4.29 6.98
CA HIS A 606 -16.62 3.91 6.23
C HIS A 606 -15.38 4.05 7.11
N CYS A 607 -14.40 3.17 6.91
CA CYS A 607 -13.04 3.36 7.39
C CYS A 607 -12.04 3.26 6.25
N ILE A 608 -11.09 4.19 6.24
CA ILE A 608 -10.18 4.42 5.13
C ILE A 608 -8.75 4.25 5.63
N PHE A 609 -8.02 3.30 5.03
CA PHE A 609 -6.58 3.12 5.24
C PHE A 609 -5.85 3.55 3.97
N THR A 610 -4.82 4.39 4.10
CA THR A 610 -4.08 4.96 2.97
C THR A 610 -2.56 4.88 3.19
N ILE A 611 -1.82 4.58 2.13
CA ILE A 611 -0.37 4.76 2.01
C ILE A 611 -0.16 5.58 0.73
N GLU A 612 0.50 6.74 0.79
CA GLU A 612 0.60 7.66 -0.37
C GLU A 612 1.53 7.17 -1.48
N GLY A 613 2.57 6.39 -1.13
CA GLY A 613 3.43 5.71 -2.07
C GLY A 613 3.83 4.35 -1.53
N ALA A 614 3.17 3.28 -1.98
CA ALA A 614 3.40 1.93 -1.47
C ALA A 614 4.82 1.43 -1.77
N GLU A 615 5.52 0.91 -0.76
CA GLU A 615 6.84 0.31 -0.86
C GLU A 615 6.77 -1.22 -0.73
N ARG A 616 7.84 -1.94 -1.09
CA ARG A 616 7.86 -3.41 -0.97
C ARG A 616 7.62 -3.91 0.46
N GLN A 617 7.96 -3.12 1.49
CA GLN A 617 7.67 -3.44 2.89
C GLN A 617 6.18 -3.34 3.26
N ASP A 618 5.35 -2.77 2.38
CA ASP A 618 3.90 -2.68 2.54
C ASP A 618 3.15 -3.92 2.04
N GLU A 619 3.80 -4.87 1.37
CA GLU A 619 3.23 -6.20 1.07
C GLU A 619 2.87 -6.95 2.37
N GLY A 620 1.74 -7.65 2.38
CA GLY A 620 1.27 -8.46 3.51
C GLY A 620 -0.25 -8.37 3.74
N VAL A 621 -0.71 -9.04 4.81
CA VAL A 621 -2.12 -9.01 5.24
C VAL A 621 -2.34 -7.86 6.22
N TYR A 622 -3.36 -7.05 5.93
CA TYR A 622 -3.88 -6.00 6.79
C TYR A 622 -5.23 -6.42 7.35
N SER A 623 -5.36 -6.50 8.66
CA SER A 623 -6.62 -6.83 9.32
C SER A 623 -7.29 -5.56 9.82
N VAL A 624 -8.53 -5.32 9.40
CA VAL A 624 -9.38 -4.27 9.96
C VAL A 624 -10.34 -4.88 10.97
N ILE A 625 -10.30 -4.35 12.20
CA ILE A 625 -11.08 -4.80 13.36
C ILE A 625 -12.06 -3.67 13.70
N VAL A 626 -13.34 -3.99 13.85
CA VAL A 626 -14.40 -3.03 14.18
C VAL A 626 -15.18 -3.48 15.40
N ARG A 627 -15.33 -2.62 16.40
CA ARG A 627 -15.89 -2.99 17.71
C ARG A 627 -16.85 -1.96 18.30
N ASN A 628 -17.94 -2.43 18.88
CA ASN A 628 -18.88 -1.62 19.67
C ASN A 628 -19.42 -2.45 20.86
N PRO A 629 -20.31 -1.91 21.72
CA PRO A 629 -20.82 -2.65 22.88
C PRO A 629 -21.61 -3.95 22.58
N ALA A 630 -22.10 -4.15 21.35
CA ALA A 630 -22.75 -5.41 20.97
C ALA A 630 -21.76 -6.53 20.57
N GLY A 631 -20.59 -6.18 20.02
CA GLY A 631 -19.58 -7.15 19.59
C GLY A 631 -18.42 -6.57 18.79
N GLU A 632 -17.68 -7.45 18.16
CA GLU A 632 -16.51 -7.16 17.33
C GLU A 632 -16.60 -7.99 16.04
N ASP A 633 -16.16 -7.41 14.92
CA ASP A 633 -16.02 -8.07 13.62
C ASP A 633 -14.61 -7.78 13.06
N THR A 634 -14.08 -8.66 12.22
CA THR A 634 -12.70 -8.57 11.71
C THR A 634 -12.59 -9.14 10.30
N ALA A 635 -11.91 -8.41 9.42
CA ALA A 635 -11.69 -8.83 8.05
C ALA A 635 -10.24 -8.63 7.60
N ASP A 636 -9.68 -9.66 6.99
CA ASP A 636 -8.32 -9.66 6.43
C ASP A 636 -8.33 -9.16 4.98
N ILE A 637 -7.36 -8.32 4.66
CA ILE A 637 -7.14 -7.76 3.32
C ILE A 637 -5.68 -8.03 2.92
N ASN A 638 -5.49 -8.98 2.01
CA ASN A 638 -4.17 -9.33 1.49
C ASN A 638 -3.73 -8.31 0.42
N VAL A 639 -2.66 -7.54 0.69
CA VAL A 639 -2.10 -6.55 -0.23
C VAL A 639 -0.77 -7.04 -0.77
N LYS A 640 -0.61 -7.05 -2.09
CA LYS A 640 0.67 -7.30 -2.76
C LYS A 640 1.15 -6.06 -3.51
N VAL A 641 2.36 -5.63 -3.19
CA VAL A 641 3.03 -4.55 -3.91
C VAL A 641 3.76 -5.15 -5.12
N VAL A 642 3.57 -4.52 -6.27
CA VAL A 642 4.14 -4.94 -7.56
C VAL A 642 4.88 -3.77 -8.20
N ASP A 643 5.91 -4.03 -8.98
CA ASP A 643 6.72 -3.01 -9.64
C ASP A 643 7.12 -3.48 -11.05
N VAL A 644 7.83 -2.66 -11.81
CA VAL A 644 8.64 -3.16 -12.93
C VAL A 644 9.75 -4.09 -12.40
N PRO A 645 10.33 -4.98 -13.24
CA PRO A 645 11.44 -5.82 -12.78
C PRO A 645 12.68 -5.00 -12.47
N ASP A 646 13.61 -5.58 -11.70
CA ASP A 646 14.96 -5.06 -11.60
C ASP A 646 15.65 -5.04 -12.99
N PRO A 647 16.69 -4.22 -13.18
CA PRO A 647 17.58 -4.35 -14.34
C PRO A 647 18.20 -5.75 -14.37
N PRO A 648 18.23 -6.43 -15.53
CA PRO A 648 19.09 -7.59 -15.72
C PRO A 648 20.57 -7.21 -15.59
N GLU A 649 21.44 -8.19 -15.37
CA GLU A 649 22.89 -7.97 -15.38
C GLU A 649 23.41 -7.51 -16.76
N ALA A 650 24.67 -7.03 -16.79
CA ALA A 650 25.31 -6.57 -18.02
C ALA A 650 25.37 -7.71 -19.06
N PRO A 651 24.80 -7.55 -20.27
CA PRO A 651 24.74 -8.63 -21.24
C PRO A 651 26.14 -9.06 -21.72
N ARG A 652 26.37 -10.37 -21.73
CA ARG A 652 27.57 -11.05 -22.19
C ARG A 652 27.50 -11.27 -23.69
N ILE A 653 28.58 -10.97 -24.42
CA ILE A 653 28.70 -11.28 -25.84
C ILE A 653 29.36 -12.65 -25.96
N LEU A 654 28.65 -13.63 -26.55
CA LEU A 654 29.13 -15.01 -26.68
C LEU A 654 29.93 -15.25 -27.96
N SER A 655 29.55 -14.58 -29.06
CA SER A 655 30.26 -14.59 -30.33
C SER A 655 29.93 -13.36 -31.16
N VAL A 656 30.79 -13.04 -32.12
CA VAL A 656 30.61 -11.93 -33.09
C VAL A 656 30.71 -12.45 -34.52
N GLY A 657 30.13 -11.71 -35.47
CA GLY A 657 30.19 -11.97 -36.90
C GLY A 657 30.25 -10.66 -37.70
N GLU A 658 30.19 -10.76 -39.03
CA GLU A 658 30.45 -9.62 -39.94
C GLU A 658 29.47 -8.44 -39.74
N ASP A 659 28.16 -8.73 -39.58
CA ASP A 659 27.13 -7.74 -39.21
C ASP A 659 26.39 -8.06 -37.90
N SER A 660 26.80 -9.13 -37.19
CA SER A 660 26.02 -9.74 -36.13
C SER A 660 26.80 -10.09 -34.85
N CYS A 661 26.09 -10.45 -33.79
CA CYS A 661 26.63 -11.08 -32.59
C CYS A 661 25.55 -11.89 -31.88
N ILE A 662 25.97 -12.90 -31.10
CA ILE A 662 25.12 -13.59 -30.13
C ILE A 662 25.36 -12.96 -28.77
N VAL A 663 24.29 -12.42 -28.18
CA VAL A 663 24.29 -11.82 -26.85
C VAL A 663 23.45 -12.66 -25.89
N GLN A 664 23.89 -12.79 -24.64
CA GLN A 664 23.19 -13.50 -23.57
C GLN A 664 23.18 -12.65 -22.29
N TRP A 665 22.12 -12.77 -21.49
CA TRP A 665 22.00 -12.14 -20.17
C TRP A 665 21.32 -13.12 -19.22
N ASP A 666 21.43 -12.88 -17.92
CA ASP A 666 20.65 -13.62 -16.93
C ASP A 666 19.36 -12.86 -16.59
N PRO A 667 18.29 -13.54 -16.13
CA PRO A 667 17.09 -12.87 -15.61
C PRO A 667 17.42 -11.89 -14.47
N PRO A 668 16.58 -10.87 -14.23
CA PRO A 668 16.78 -9.95 -13.12
C PRO A 668 16.62 -10.66 -11.77
N LEU A 669 17.32 -10.16 -10.74
CA LEU A 669 17.30 -10.71 -9.38
C LEU A 669 15.91 -10.65 -8.72
N PHE A 670 15.10 -9.67 -9.10
CA PHE A 670 13.69 -9.56 -8.71
C PHE A 670 12.82 -9.22 -9.92
N ASP A 671 11.67 -9.86 -10.03
CA ASP A 671 10.74 -9.73 -11.15
C ASP A 671 9.74 -8.56 -10.99
N GLY A 672 9.79 -7.84 -9.86
CA GLY A 672 8.78 -6.83 -9.51
C GLY A 672 7.52 -7.46 -8.91
N GLY A 673 7.56 -8.71 -8.45
CA GLY A 673 6.40 -9.43 -7.90
C GLY A 673 5.40 -9.91 -8.96
N GLN A 674 5.72 -9.75 -10.25
CA GLN A 674 4.95 -10.18 -11.42
C GLN A 674 5.91 -10.80 -12.44
N PRO A 675 5.55 -11.95 -13.06
CA PRO A 675 6.49 -12.70 -13.90
C PRO A 675 6.97 -11.90 -15.11
N VAL A 676 8.28 -12.00 -15.39
CA VAL A 676 8.91 -11.41 -16.59
C VAL A 676 8.32 -12.07 -17.85
N ILE A 677 7.63 -11.27 -18.67
CA ILE A 677 6.99 -11.71 -19.92
C ILE A 677 7.95 -11.68 -21.12
N GLY A 678 9.10 -11.00 -20.98
CA GLY A 678 10.17 -10.96 -21.96
C GLY A 678 11.14 -9.80 -21.74
N TYR A 679 12.01 -9.56 -22.72
CA TYR A 679 13.11 -8.61 -22.65
C TYR A 679 13.12 -7.65 -23.85
N VAL A 680 13.66 -6.45 -23.66
CA VAL A 680 13.92 -5.48 -24.74
C VAL A 680 15.42 -5.23 -24.81
N LEU A 681 16.00 -5.31 -26.01
CA LEU A 681 17.42 -5.10 -26.24
C LEU A 681 17.66 -3.79 -26.99
N GLU A 682 18.72 -3.09 -26.61
CA GLU A 682 19.25 -1.94 -27.36
C GLU A 682 20.75 -2.11 -27.62
N ARG A 683 21.21 -1.54 -28.74
CA ARG A 683 22.64 -1.33 -29.03
C ARG A 683 22.95 0.13 -29.29
N LYS A 684 24.18 0.56 -29.01
CA LYS A 684 24.75 1.80 -29.54
C LYS A 684 26.13 1.56 -30.13
N LYS A 685 26.54 2.40 -31.09
CA LYS A 685 27.96 2.53 -31.45
C LYS A 685 28.68 3.17 -30.26
N LYS A 686 29.84 2.67 -29.85
CA LYS A 686 30.58 3.15 -28.65
C LYS A 686 30.77 4.67 -28.63
N LYS A 687 31.14 5.25 -29.78
CA LYS A 687 31.33 6.70 -29.99
C LYS A 687 30.02 7.51 -30.17
N SER A 688 28.85 6.92 -29.96
CA SER A 688 27.54 7.56 -30.05
C SER A 688 26.84 7.58 -28.70
N TYR A 689 25.98 8.58 -28.50
CA TYR A 689 25.05 8.68 -27.36
C TYR A 689 23.69 8.05 -27.66
N ARG A 690 23.36 7.78 -28.93
CA ARG A 690 22.05 7.23 -29.34
C ARG A 690 22.04 5.70 -29.26
N TRP A 691 21.25 5.18 -28.33
CA TRP A 691 20.80 3.79 -28.31
C TRP A 691 19.75 3.54 -29.40
N MET A 692 19.69 2.31 -29.90
CA MET A 692 18.71 1.84 -30.88
C MET A 692 18.20 0.46 -30.48
N ARG A 693 16.87 0.36 -30.34
CA ARG A 693 16.12 -0.86 -30.04
C ARG A 693 16.27 -1.91 -31.15
N LEU A 694 16.40 -3.18 -30.74
CA LEU A 694 16.64 -4.33 -31.62
C LEU A 694 15.39 -5.16 -31.88
N ASN A 695 14.49 -5.26 -30.89
CA ASN A 695 13.21 -5.96 -30.95
C ASN A 695 12.06 -5.02 -30.50
N PHE A 696 10.94 -5.05 -31.22
CA PHE A 696 9.77 -4.24 -30.86
C PHE A 696 9.02 -4.87 -29.69
N ASP A 697 8.55 -6.11 -29.84
CA ASP A 697 7.85 -6.85 -28.79
C ASP A 697 8.82 -7.48 -27.78
N PRO A 698 8.41 -7.70 -26.50
CA PRO A 698 9.25 -8.38 -25.51
C PRO A 698 9.67 -9.78 -25.96
N TYR A 699 10.98 -9.99 -26.04
CA TYR A 699 11.57 -11.25 -26.50
C TYR A 699 11.74 -12.23 -25.33
N LYS A 700 11.32 -13.49 -25.48
CA LYS A 700 11.12 -14.40 -24.33
C LYS A 700 12.37 -15.14 -23.86
N GLU A 701 13.33 -15.37 -24.75
CA GLU A 701 14.55 -16.11 -24.44
C GLU A 701 15.64 -15.16 -23.93
N THR A 702 16.61 -15.69 -23.18
CA THR A 702 17.73 -14.94 -22.57
C THR A 702 18.98 -14.88 -23.47
N THR A 703 18.87 -15.27 -24.74
CA THR A 703 19.95 -15.24 -25.73
C THR A 703 19.40 -14.76 -27.07
N TYR A 704 20.05 -13.81 -27.74
CA TYR A 704 19.53 -13.13 -28.94
C TYR A 704 20.62 -12.92 -30.00
N GLU A 705 20.27 -13.06 -31.27
CA GLU A 705 21.15 -12.78 -32.40
C GLU A 705 20.91 -11.36 -32.93
N ALA A 706 21.73 -10.40 -32.48
CA ALA A 706 21.63 -9.01 -32.93
C ALA A 706 22.33 -8.82 -34.28
N LYS A 707 21.66 -8.17 -35.25
CA LYS A 707 22.13 -8.01 -36.64
C LYS A 707 22.16 -6.54 -37.10
N ARG A 708 22.57 -6.31 -38.35
CA ARG A 708 22.70 -4.99 -39.01
C ARG A 708 23.70 -4.06 -38.31
N MET A 709 24.78 -4.63 -37.79
CA MET A 709 25.94 -3.89 -37.30
C MET A 709 26.87 -3.55 -38.48
N ILE A 710 28.07 -3.05 -38.20
CA ILE A 710 29.04 -2.64 -39.21
C ILE A 710 30.40 -3.16 -38.75
N GLU A 711 31.09 -3.89 -39.62
CA GLU A 711 32.41 -4.45 -39.32
C GLU A 711 33.39 -3.36 -38.86
N GLY A 712 34.26 -3.68 -37.91
CA GLY A 712 35.28 -2.73 -37.39
C GLY A 712 34.75 -1.57 -36.53
N VAL A 713 33.42 -1.41 -36.38
CA VAL A 713 32.82 -0.38 -35.53
C VAL A 713 32.51 -0.96 -34.15
N ALA A 714 33.08 -0.40 -33.09
CA ALA A 714 32.77 -0.84 -31.73
C ALA A 714 31.31 -0.54 -31.32
N TYR A 715 30.63 -1.52 -30.75
CA TYR A 715 29.28 -1.44 -30.20
C TYR A 715 29.25 -1.78 -28.70
N GLU A 716 28.21 -1.31 -28.03
CA GLU A 716 27.83 -1.64 -26.66
C GLU A 716 26.33 -1.99 -26.67
N MET A 717 25.93 -2.95 -25.84
CA MET A 717 24.55 -3.45 -25.75
C MET A 717 24.00 -3.34 -24.33
N ARG A 718 22.68 -3.21 -24.20
CA ARG A 718 21.98 -3.26 -22.92
C ARG A 718 20.63 -3.93 -23.08
N VAL A 719 20.11 -4.49 -22.00
CA VAL A 719 18.84 -5.21 -21.96
C VAL A 719 17.95 -4.64 -20.86
N TYR A 720 16.65 -4.76 -21.04
CA TYR A 720 15.60 -4.42 -20.08
C TYR A 720 14.74 -5.65 -19.89
N ALA A 721 14.29 -5.93 -18.67
CA ALA A 721 13.23 -6.89 -18.41
C ALA A 721 11.86 -6.21 -18.51
N VAL A 722 10.82 -6.97 -18.86
CA VAL A 722 9.44 -6.50 -18.97
C VAL A 722 8.53 -7.48 -18.24
N ASN A 723 7.64 -6.98 -17.38
CA ASN A 723 6.55 -7.75 -16.78
C ASN A 723 5.19 -7.10 -17.11
N ALA A 724 4.13 -7.47 -16.40
CA ALA A 724 2.79 -6.91 -16.60
C ALA A 724 2.63 -5.43 -16.16
N ILE A 725 3.54 -4.91 -15.33
CA ILE A 725 3.53 -3.52 -14.84
C ILE A 725 4.27 -2.60 -15.79
N GLY A 726 5.40 -3.07 -16.34
CA GLY A 726 6.16 -2.30 -17.33
C GLY A 726 7.55 -2.83 -17.60
N MET A 727 8.41 -1.93 -18.09
CA MET A 727 9.80 -2.20 -18.46
C MET A 727 10.73 -1.68 -17.35
N SER A 728 11.74 -2.49 -17.00
CA SER A 728 12.76 -2.17 -15.99
C SER A 728 13.54 -0.89 -16.33
N ARG A 729 14.41 -0.44 -15.41
CA ARG A 729 15.57 0.38 -15.83
C ARG A 729 16.53 -0.49 -16.68
N PRO A 730 17.30 0.09 -17.61
CA PRO A 730 18.25 -0.68 -18.41
C PRO A 730 19.32 -1.34 -17.55
N SER A 731 19.79 -2.50 -17.99
CA SER A 731 21.03 -3.11 -17.52
C SER A 731 22.22 -2.14 -17.63
N ALA A 732 23.28 -2.42 -16.89
CA ALA A 732 24.60 -1.90 -17.27
C ALA A 732 24.94 -2.34 -18.71
N ALA A 733 25.76 -1.56 -19.40
CA ALA A 733 26.16 -1.89 -20.76
C ALA A 733 27.10 -3.11 -20.79
N SER A 734 27.02 -3.92 -21.85
CA SER A 734 27.99 -4.96 -22.17
C SER A 734 29.41 -4.38 -22.21
N GLN A 735 30.42 -5.23 -22.06
CA GLN A 735 31.75 -4.83 -22.50
C GLN A 735 31.71 -4.45 -24.00
N PRO A 736 32.50 -3.45 -24.44
CA PRO A 736 32.42 -2.97 -25.81
C PRO A 736 33.09 -3.96 -26.76
N PHE A 737 32.37 -4.43 -27.77
CA PHE A 737 32.82 -5.43 -28.74
C PHE A 737 32.85 -4.85 -30.16
N VAL A 738 33.51 -5.54 -31.08
CA VAL A 738 33.58 -5.15 -32.49
C VAL A 738 33.01 -6.32 -33.33
N PRO A 739 32.01 -6.11 -34.20
CA PRO A 739 31.64 -7.07 -35.22
C PRO A 739 32.81 -7.24 -36.19
N VAL A 740 33.23 -8.48 -36.41
CA VAL A 740 34.34 -8.84 -37.30
C VAL A 740 33.93 -10.09 -38.06
N ALA A 741 34.30 -10.19 -39.33
CA ALA A 741 34.00 -11.40 -40.09
C ALA A 741 34.89 -12.57 -39.62
N PRO A 742 34.39 -13.82 -39.61
CA PRO A 742 35.26 -14.99 -39.66
C PRO A 742 36.20 -14.91 -40.87
N THR A 743 37.40 -15.48 -40.76
CA THR A 743 38.34 -15.51 -41.88
C THR A 743 37.75 -16.30 -43.07
N SER A 744 38.32 -16.18 -44.26
CA SER A 744 38.08 -17.17 -45.32
C SER A 744 38.59 -18.54 -44.89
N GLU A 745 38.27 -19.58 -45.68
CA GLU A 745 38.96 -20.86 -45.52
C GLU A 745 40.48 -20.71 -45.82
N PRO A 746 41.36 -21.49 -45.18
CA PRO A 746 42.76 -21.63 -45.59
C PRO A 746 42.83 -22.36 -46.93
N THR A 747 43.87 -22.16 -47.74
CA THR A 747 43.91 -22.71 -49.10
C THR A 747 45.07 -23.68 -49.34
N GLY A 748 44.89 -24.61 -50.26
CA GLY A 748 45.97 -25.49 -50.73
C GLY A 748 46.48 -26.46 -49.66
N LEU A 749 45.57 -27.08 -48.91
CA LEU A 749 45.89 -28.15 -47.96
C LEU A 749 46.43 -29.38 -48.72
N CYS A 750 47.62 -29.84 -48.34
CA CYS A 750 48.26 -31.04 -48.87
C CYS A 750 49.01 -31.82 -47.79
N VAL A 751 49.35 -33.07 -48.11
CA VAL A 751 50.28 -33.91 -47.34
C VAL A 751 51.72 -33.65 -47.82
N GLU A 752 52.66 -33.45 -46.91
CA GLU A 752 54.10 -33.41 -47.20
C GLU A 752 54.80 -34.76 -46.98
N ASP A 753 54.39 -35.53 -45.96
CA ASP A 753 55.00 -36.82 -45.62
C ASP A 753 54.02 -37.73 -44.82
N ILE A 754 54.24 -39.04 -44.86
CA ILE A 754 53.40 -40.08 -44.21
C ILE A 754 54.30 -41.16 -43.60
N SER A 755 54.13 -41.44 -42.31
CA SER A 755 54.73 -42.60 -41.63
C SER A 755 53.70 -43.71 -41.35
N ASP A 756 54.06 -44.64 -40.48
CA ASP A 756 53.20 -45.67 -39.91
C ASP A 756 52.16 -45.17 -38.87
N THR A 757 52.39 -43.97 -38.33
CA THR A 757 51.69 -43.39 -37.17
C THR A 757 51.43 -41.88 -37.30
N THR A 758 52.03 -41.20 -38.28
CA THR A 758 52.01 -39.74 -38.42
C THR A 758 51.75 -39.27 -39.85
N ILE A 759 51.13 -38.09 -40.00
CA ILE A 759 50.98 -37.39 -41.29
C ILE A 759 51.43 -35.94 -41.11
N SER A 760 52.32 -35.47 -41.99
CA SER A 760 52.67 -34.05 -42.10
C SER A 760 51.73 -33.36 -43.08
N LEU A 761 50.98 -32.36 -42.62
CA LEU A 761 50.11 -31.52 -43.44
C LEU A 761 50.68 -30.11 -43.58
N LYS A 762 50.49 -29.50 -44.75
CA LYS A 762 50.81 -28.10 -45.06
C LYS A 762 49.63 -27.43 -45.77
N TRP A 763 49.43 -26.14 -45.51
CA TRP A 763 48.45 -25.29 -46.18
C TRP A 763 49.00 -23.87 -46.37
N ARG A 764 48.16 -22.97 -46.88
CA ARG A 764 48.41 -21.52 -46.96
C ARG A 764 47.39 -20.78 -46.08
N ALA A 765 47.77 -19.58 -45.65
CA ALA A 765 46.88 -18.70 -44.90
C ALA A 765 45.60 -18.33 -45.70
N PRO A 766 44.49 -18.02 -45.01
CA PRO A 766 43.28 -17.50 -45.64
C PRO A 766 43.55 -16.16 -46.33
N GLU A 767 42.86 -15.90 -47.45
CA GLU A 767 43.02 -14.67 -48.25
C GLU A 767 42.36 -13.46 -47.58
N ARG A 768 41.23 -13.66 -46.90
CA ARG A 768 40.58 -12.62 -46.05
C ARG A 768 40.69 -13.03 -44.58
N ILE A 769 41.48 -12.30 -43.78
CA ILE A 769 41.49 -12.46 -42.31
C ILE A 769 40.36 -11.64 -41.66
N GLY A 770 39.89 -10.59 -42.33
CA GLY A 770 38.89 -9.64 -41.80
C GLY A 770 39.56 -8.48 -41.06
N SER A 771 38.79 -7.76 -40.25
CA SER A 771 39.31 -6.68 -39.38
C SER A 771 39.85 -7.16 -38.01
N ALA A 772 39.86 -8.48 -37.76
CA ALA A 772 40.45 -9.10 -36.57
C ALA A 772 41.82 -9.75 -36.88
N GLU A 773 42.60 -10.01 -35.83
CA GLU A 773 43.83 -10.78 -35.91
C GLU A 773 43.54 -12.30 -35.98
N LEU A 774 44.45 -13.07 -36.58
CA LEU A 774 44.35 -14.52 -36.71
C LEU A 774 44.90 -15.21 -35.43
N GLU A 775 44.06 -15.96 -34.72
CA GLU A 775 44.44 -16.75 -33.54
C GLU A 775 45.19 -18.04 -33.90
N GLY A 776 44.96 -18.57 -35.10
CA GLY A 776 45.67 -19.71 -35.67
C GLY A 776 44.79 -20.65 -36.47
N TYR A 777 45.19 -21.91 -36.53
CA TYR A 777 44.55 -22.98 -37.28
C TYR A 777 44.16 -24.16 -36.39
N GLY A 778 42.93 -24.62 -36.51
CA GLY A 778 42.49 -25.93 -36.03
C GLY A 778 42.53 -26.93 -37.17
N VAL A 779 43.16 -28.08 -36.94
CA VAL A 779 43.23 -29.18 -37.92
C VAL A 779 42.44 -30.36 -37.37
N GLU A 780 41.66 -30.99 -38.23
CA GLU A 780 40.69 -32.03 -37.85
C GLU A 780 40.70 -33.15 -38.89
N TYR A 781 40.34 -34.36 -38.47
CA TYR A 781 40.20 -35.52 -39.35
C TYR A 781 38.84 -36.19 -39.23
N CYS A 782 38.45 -36.93 -40.26
CA CYS A 782 37.24 -37.75 -40.31
C CYS A 782 37.60 -39.12 -40.89
N LYS A 783 37.06 -40.21 -40.33
CA LYS A 783 37.31 -41.59 -40.79
C LYS A 783 36.42 -41.94 -41.98
N GLU A 784 36.89 -42.81 -42.87
CA GLU A 784 36.09 -43.35 -43.98
C GLU A 784 34.80 -44.01 -43.45
N GLY A 785 33.65 -43.41 -43.76
CA GLY A 785 32.32 -43.90 -43.34
C GLY A 785 31.66 -43.10 -42.21
N CYS A 786 32.36 -42.19 -41.53
CA CYS A 786 31.74 -41.21 -40.63
C CYS A 786 30.94 -40.16 -41.42
N LYS A 787 30.01 -39.46 -40.75
CA LYS A 787 29.26 -38.35 -41.41
C LYS A 787 30.16 -37.16 -41.69
N SER A 788 29.75 -36.32 -42.65
CA SER A 788 30.43 -35.07 -43.04
C SER A 788 30.68 -34.07 -41.91
N ASP A 789 30.04 -34.26 -40.76
CA ASP A 789 30.01 -33.31 -39.65
C ASP A 789 30.75 -33.87 -38.42
N GLU A 790 31.07 -35.18 -38.41
CA GLU A 790 31.70 -35.93 -37.31
C GLU A 790 33.24 -35.79 -37.34
N TRP A 791 33.74 -34.55 -37.28
CA TRP A 791 35.18 -34.25 -37.31
C TRP A 791 35.83 -34.32 -35.93
N ILE A 792 37.00 -34.97 -35.88
CA ILE A 792 37.80 -35.19 -34.68
C ILE A 792 39.02 -34.24 -34.71
N PRO A 793 39.26 -33.43 -33.65
CA PRO A 793 40.45 -32.60 -33.55
C PRO A 793 41.75 -33.42 -33.63
N ALA A 794 42.66 -33.03 -34.51
CA ALA A 794 43.94 -33.70 -34.71
C ALA A 794 44.95 -33.43 -33.57
N PHE A 795 44.72 -32.37 -32.79
CA PHE A 795 45.43 -32.01 -31.56
C PHE A 795 44.55 -31.07 -30.72
N LYS A 796 44.97 -30.77 -29.49
CA LYS A 796 44.27 -29.84 -28.59
C LYS A 796 44.77 -28.40 -28.80
N GLY A 797 43.86 -27.48 -29.11
CA GLY A 797 44.16 -26.05 -29.30
C GLY A 797 44.32 -25.66 -30.77
N LEU A 798 45.00 -24.55 -31.02
CA LEU A 798 45.31 -24.01 -32.35
C LEU A 798 46.82 -24.04 -32.60
N THR A 799 47.22 -24.06 -33.87
CA THR A 799 48.62 -23.81 -34.30
C THR A 799 48.71 -22.50 -35.08
N GLU A 800 49.71 -21.68 -34.80
CA GLU A 800 50.02 -20.48 -35.60
C GLU A 800 50.67 -20.84 -36.96
N ARG A 801 51.23 -22.05 -37.09
CA ARG A 801 51.98 -22.49 -38.27
C ARG A 801 51.05 -22.99 -39.36
N THR A 802 51.39 -22.72 -40.62
CA THR A 802 50.69 -23.29 -41.79
C THR A 802 51.16 -24.70 -42.16
N SER A 803 51.73 -25.43 -41.20
CA SER A 803 51.97 -26.88 -41.29
C SER A 803 51.98 -27.52 -39.89
N VAL A 804 51.64 -28.81 -39.82
CA VAL A 804 51.63 -29.61 -38.58
C VAL A 804 51.92 -31.08 -38.88
N ILE A 805 52.60 -31.76 -37.96
CA ILE A 805 52.71 -33.22 -37.96
C ILE A 805 51.67 -33.76 -36.99
N ILE A 806 50.61 -34.37 -37.52
CA ILE A 806 49.61 -35.10 -36.73
C ILE A 806 50.22 -36.44 -36.34
N ARG A 807 50.02 -36.86 -35.09
CA ARG A 807 50.60 -38.09 -34.51
C ARG A 807 49.50 -39.02 -34.02
N ASP A 808 49.92 -40.23 -33.65
CA ASP A 808 49.09 -41.23 -32.98
C ASP A 808 47.82 -41.59 -33.80
N LEU A 809 47.94 -41.55 -35.13
CA LEU A 809 46.88 -41.84 -36.08
C LEU A 809 46.65 -43.36 -36.20
N PRO A 810 45.39 -43.84 -36.35
CA PRO A 810 45.10 -45.27 -36.51
C PRO A 810 45.75 -45.89 -37.76
N THR A 811 46.77 -46.72 -37.56
CA THR A 811 47.48 -47.43 -38.64
C THR A 811 46.53 -48.26 -39.50
N GLY A 812 46.58 -48.04 -40.81
CA GLY A 812 45.80 -48.76 -41.82
C GLY A 812 44.40 -48.21 -42.13
N GLU A 813 43.84 -47.31 -41.31
CA GLU A 813 42.55 -46.70 -41.61
C GLU A 813 42.65 -45.57 -42.65
N LYS A 814 41.60 -45.40 -43.45
CA LYS A 814 41.48 -44.29 -44.41
C LYS A 814 40.83 -43.08 -43.75
N MET A 815 41.46 -41.91 -43.91
CA MET A 815 41.14 -40.69 -43.19
C MET A 815 41.16 -39.48 -44.13
N GLN A 816 40.15 -38.61 -44.01
CA GLN A 816 40.13 -37.28 -44.62
C GLN A 816 40.58 -36.26 -43.58
N PHE A 817 41.24 -35.17 -44.01
CA PHE A 817 41.65 -34.07 -43.13
C PHE A 817 41.11 -32.74 -43.64
N ARG A 818 40.81 -31.83 -42.72
CA ARG A 818 40.48 -30.43 -43.00
C ARG A 818 41.25 -29.48 -42.09
N VAL A 819 41.39 -28.24 -42.55
CA VAL A 819 41.91 -27.13 -41.75
C VAL A 819 40.89 -25.99 -41.70
N ARG A 820 40.75 -25.38 -40.53
CA ARG A 820 39.95 -24.17 -40.28
C ARG A 820 40.86 -23.11 -39.68
N ALA A 821 40.76 -21.87 -40.16
CA ALA A 821 41.40 -20.72 -39.53
C ALA A 821 40.45 -20.13 -38.47
N TYR A 822 41.02 -19.52 -37.43
CA TYR A 822 40.28 -18.97 -36.29
C TYR A 822 40.70 -17.51 -36.07
N ASN A 823 39.71 -16.65 -35.82
CA ASN A 823 39.88 -15.32 -35.27
C ASN A 823 38.82 -15.08 -34.17
N MET A 824 38.70 -13.86 -33.66
CA MET A 824 37.72 -13.49 -32.61
C MET A 824 36.24 -13.73 -32.97
N ALA A 825 35.89 -14.00 -34.25
CA ALA A 825 34.55 -14.43 -34.67
C ALA A 825 34.37 -15.97 -34.72
N GLY A 826 35.42 -16.72 -34.41
CA GLY A 826 35.45 -18.18 -34.42
C GLY A 826 36.02 -18.79 -35.71
N PRO A 827 35.67 -20.05 -36.01
CA PRO A 827 36.24 -20.80 -37.13
C PRO A 827 35.69 -20.37 -38.49
N SER A 828 36.57 -20.34 -39.49
CA SER A 828 36.21 -20.27 -40.90
C SER A 828 35.67 -21.60 -41.46
N PRO A 829 35.10 -21.60 -42.68
CA PRO A 829 34.77 -22.83 -43.40
C PRO A 829 35.98 -23.76 -43.54
N GLY A 830 35.72 -25.06 -43.49
CA GLY A 830 36.77 -26.09 -43.45
C GLY A 830 37.23 -26.56 -44.82
N HIS A 831 38.39 -26.06 -45.26
CA HIS A 831 39.06 -26.55 -46.45
C HIS A 831 39.56 -27.98 -46.21
N HIS A 832 39.01 -28.93 -46.95
CA HIS A 832 39.18 -30.36 -46.75
C HIS A 832 39.85 -31.03 -47.96
N MET A 833 40.67 -32.06 -47.73
CA MET A 833 41.33 -32.77 -48.82
C MET A 833 40.34 -33.65 -49.59
N ASN A 834 40.42 -33.64 -50.92
CA ASN A 834 39.59 -34.47 -51.81
C ASN A 834 40.00 -35.95 -51.86
N HIS A 835 40.99 -36.38 -51.08
CA HIS A 835 41.54 -37.74 -51.08
C HIS A 835 41.65 -38.27 -49.65
N LEU A 836 41.46 -39.58 -49.49
CA LEU A 836 41.66 -40.29 -48.25
C LEU A 836 43.11 -40.77 -48.15
N TYR A 837 43.71 -40.62 -46.97
CA TYR A 837 45.07 -41.04 -46.66
C TYR A 837 45.06 -42.06 -45.51
N SER A 838 46.10 -42.88 -45.44
CA SER A 838 46.24 -43.92 -44.42
C SER A 838 47.70 -44.04 -44.02
N VAL A 839 47.97 -44.01 -42.72
CA VAL A 839 49.30 -44.25 -42.13
C VAL A 839 49.60 -45.75 -42.14
N ILE A 840 50.70 -46.19 -42.74
CA ILE A 840 51.02 -47.61 -42.96
C ILE A 840 52.54 -47.81 -42.87
N ALA A 841 52.98 -48.74 -42.01
CA ALA A 841 54.36 -49.21 -41.96
C ALA A 841 54.69 -50.08 -43.18
N GLU A 842 55.69 -49.70 -43.97
CA GLU A 842 56.29 -50.56 -45.00
C GLU A 842 57.77 -50.75 -44.70
N ARG A 843 58.21 -52.00 -44.48
CA ARG A 843 59.62 -52.31 -44.18
C ARG A 843 60.56 -51.81 -45.28
N PRO A 844 61.77 -51.33 -44.95
CA PRO A 844 62.74 -50.92 -45.95
C PRO A 844 63.17 -52.13 -46.78
N LYS A 845 63.33 -51.91 -48.08
CA LYS A 845 63.73 -52.95 -49.04
C LYS A 845 64.49 -52.34 -50.20
N ILE A 846 65.63 -52.92 -50.58
CA ILE A 846 66.48 -52.47 -51.69
C ILE A 846 66.78 -53.62 -52.65
N TRP A 847 66.98 -53.36 -53.95
CA TRP A 847 67.33 -54.42 -54.89
C TRP A 847 68.23 -53.99 -56.04
N VAL A 848 69.31 -54.74 -56.26
CA VAL A 848 70.26 -54.52 -57.36
C VAL A 848 69.61 -54.87 -58.72
N PRO A 849 69.51 -53.91 -59.67
CA PRO A 849 69.06 -54.16 -61.04
C PRO A 849 69.90 -55.25 -61.73
N ARG A 850 69.30 -56.04 -62.62
CA ARG A 850 69.95 -57.24 -63.19
C ARG A 850 71.33 -56.96 -63.82
N ASN A 851 71.48 -55.80 -64.45
CA ASN A 851 72.70 -55.31 -65.11
C ASN A 851 73.82 -54.84 -64.14
N LEU A 852 73.57 -54.77 -62.83
CA LEU A 852 74.55 -54.37 -61.80
C LEU A 852 74.90 -55.52 -60.84
N ARG A 853 74.40 -56.74 -61.09
CA ARG A 853 74.68 -57.95 -60.27
C ARG A 853 76.01 -58.63 -60.60
N GLN A 854 76.67 -58.22 -61.69
CA GLN A 854 78.02 -58.63 -62.08
C GLN A 854 78.92 -57.39 -62.01
N THR A 855 80.24 -57.60 -61.95
CA THR A 855 81.22 -56.50 -61.94
C THR A 855 81.04 -55.60 -63.15
N LEU A 856 80.72 -54.33 -62.89
CA LEU A 856 80.58 -53.29 -63.92
C LEU A 856 81.97 -52.86 -64.40
N ILE A 857 82.42 -53.43 -65.52
CA ILE A 857 83.68 -53.07 -66.16
C ILE A 857 83.49 -51.76 -66.94
N LYS A 858 84.38 -50.79 -66.72
CA LYS A 858 84.37 -49.47 -67.37
C LYS A 858 85.78 -49.03 -67.76
N LYS A 859 85.94 -48.30 -68.87
CA LYS A 859 87.22 -47.72 -69.28
C LYS A 859 87.51 -46.42 -68.50
N VAL A 860 88.77 -46.18 -68.16
CA VAL A 860 89.21 -44.89 -67.57
C VAL A 860 88.67 -43.72 -68.39
N GLY A 861 88.03 -42.78 -67.71
CA GLY A 861 87.39 -41.61 -68.30
C GLY A 861 85.89 -41.74 -68.55
N GLU A 862 85.31 -42.95 -68.55
CA GLU A 862 83.86 -43.13 -68.71
C GLU A 862 83.08 -42.62 -67.49
N MET A 863 81.86 -42.14 -67.73
CA MET A 863 80.87 -41.83 -66.69
C MET A 863 80.25 -43.11 -66.13
N ILE A 864 79.95 -43.10 -64.83
CA ILE A 864 79.23 -44.18 -64.14
C ILE A 864 77.99 -43.59 -63.45
N ASN A 865 76.86 -44.26 -63.59
CA ASN A 865 75.58 -43.87 -63.01
C ASN A 865 74.89 -45.14 -62.49
N LEU A 866 75.02 -45.41 -61.19
CA LEU A 866 74.33 -46.52 -60.53
C LEU A 866 72.97 -46.02 -60.02
N VAL A 867 71.88 -46.53 -60.59
CA VAL A 867 70.52 -46.30 -60.08
C VAL A 867 70.09 -47.54 -59.31
N ILE A 868 69.88 -47.43 -58.00
CA ILE A 868 69.46 -48.52 -57.14
C ILE A 868 68.07 -48.20 -56.56
N PRO A 869 67.01 -48.92 -56.96
CA PRO A 869 65.66 -48.71 -56.45
C PRO A 869 65.46 -49.29 -55.04
N PHE A 870 64.60 -48.65 -54.26
CA PHE A 870 64.19 -49.07 -52.92
C PHE A 870 62.69 -48.79 -52.64
N GLN A 871 62.17 -49.33 -51.54
CA GLN A 871 60.83 -49.11 -51.02
C GLN A 871 60.86 -49.03 -49.48
N GLY A 872 59.92 -48.30 -48.88
CA GLY A 872 59.65 -48.30 -47.44
C GLY A 872 58.82 -47.08 -46.99
N LYS A 873 58.17 -47.17 -45.82
CA LYS A 873 57.39 -46.09 -45.18
C LYS A 873 57.55 -46.14 -43.65
N PRO A 874 57.90 -45.03 -42.97
CA PRO A 874 58.30 -43.72 -43.52
C PRO A 874 59.51 -43.82 -44.47
N ARG A 875 59.79 -42.76 -45.25
CA ARG A 875 60.82 -42.79 -46.30
C ARG A 875 62.20 -43.24 -45.74
N PRO A 876 62.83 -44.30 -46.30
CA PRO A 876 64.12 -44.76 -45.81
C PRO A 876 65.23 -43.70 -45.89
N GLN A 877 66.07 -43.64 -44.86
CA GLN A 877 67.37 -42.99 -44.95
C GLN A 877 68.32 -43.83 -45.81
N VAL A 878 69.14 -43.19 -46.65
CA VAL A 878 70.04 -43.86 -47.60
C VAL A 878 71.49 -43.49 -47.31
N THR A 879 72.34 -44.50 -47.15
CA THR A 879 73.80 -44.34 -46.97
C THR A 879 74.55 -45.13 -48.04
N TRP A 880 75.62 -44.54 -48.60
CA TRP A 880 76.52 -45.19 -49.56
C TRP A 880 77.96 -45.24 -49.03
N THR A 881 78.66 -46.34 -49.29
CA THR A 881 80.08 -46.58 -48.96
C THR A 881 80.80 -47.29 -50.11
N LYS A 882 82.13 -47.38 -50.03
CA LYS A 882 82.97 -48.15 -50.97
C LYS A 882 84.09 -48.83 -50.20
N ASN A 883 84.23 -50.14 -50.38
CA ASN A 883 85.14 -50.99 -49.62
C ASN A 883 84.96 -50.75 -48.10
N ASP A 884 83.70 -50.61 -47.68
CA ASP A 884 83.25 -50.30 -46.32
C ASP A 884 83.67 -48.91 -45.76
N GLU A 885 84.33 -48.05 -46.56
CA GLU A 885 84.66 -46.65 -46.22
C GLU A 885 83.62 -45.63 -46.77
N PRO A 886 83.43 -44.46 -46.11
CA PRO A 886 82.60 -43.36 -46.63
C PRO A 886 83.09 -42.79 -47.97
N LEU A 887 82.16 -42.43 -48.85
CA LEU A 887 82.50 -41.85 -50.16
C LEU A 887 82.96 -40.38 -50.07
N ASP A 888 84.01 -40.01 -50.81
CA ASP A 888 84.43 -38.61 -50.96
C ASP A 888 83.40 -37.81 -51.81
N PRO A 889 82.68 -36.83 -51.23
CA PRO A 889 81.67 -36.06 -51.95
C PRO A 889 82.25 -35.09 -53.01
N LYS A 890 83.59 -35.00 -53.14
CA LYS A 890 84.24 -34.30 -54.25
C LYS A 890 84.40 -35.18 -55.50
N GLN A 891 84.36 -36.50 -55.34
CA GLN A 891 84.58 -37.49 -56.41
C GLN A 891 83.27 -38.08 -56.94
N VAL A 892 82.24 -38.16 -56.09
CA VAL A 892 80.92 -38.70 -56.44
C VAL A 892 79.79 -37.70 -56.14
N SER A 893 78.65 -37.87 -56.80
CA SER A 893 77.39 -37.18 -56.45
C SER A 893 76.31 -38.21 -56.18
N ILE A 894 75.61 -38.08 -55.04
CA ILE A 894 74.48 -38.92 -54.66
C ILE A 894 73.19 -38.11 -54.81
N ARG A 895 72.12 -38.73 -55.32
CA ARG A 895 70.76 -38.16 -55.35
C ARG A 895 69.76 -39.22 -54.93
N ASN A 896 68.79 -38.86 -54.09
CA ASN A 896 67.75 -39.78 -53.60
C ASN A 896 66.37 -39.26 -54.00
N SER A 897 65.58 -40.08 -54.69
CA SER A 897 64.14 -39.88 -54.84
C SER A 897 63.39 -40.64 -53.72
N ASP A 898 62.07 -40.75 -53.82
CA ASP A 898 61.26 -41.53 -52.88
C ASP A 898 61.27 -43.04 -53.19
N THR A 899 61.86 -43.44 -54.34
CA THR A 899 61.87 -44.83 -54.84
C THR A 899 63.23 -45.32 -55.36
N ASP A 900 64.24 -44.44 -55.46
CA ASP A 900 65.58 -44.80 -55.88
C ASP A 900 66.66 -43.90 -55.29
N THR A 901 67.89 -44.40 -55.35
CA THR A 901 69.11 -43.65 -55.07
C THR A 901 70.10 -43.81 -56.22
N ILE A 902 70.76 -42.70 -56.56
CA ILE A 902 71.58 -42.55 -57.75
C ILE A 902 72.99 -42.13 -57.34
N LEU A 903 73.98 -43.00 -57.54
CA LEU A 903 75.39 -42.68 -57.39
C LEU A 903 76.01 -42.37 -58.76
N PHE A 904 76.52 -41.15 -58.92
CA PHE A 904 77.12 -40.65 -60.16
C PHE A 904 78.62 -40.36 -60.00
N ILE A 905 79.44 -40.98 -60.84
CA ILE A 905 80.88 -40.72 -60.97
C ILE A 905 81.13 -40.07 -62.33
N ARG A 906 81.58 -38.80 -62.32
CA ARG A 906 81.63 -37.96 -63.53
C ARG A 906 82.70 -38.37 -64.54
N ARG A 907 83.81 -38.93 -64.09
CA ARG A 907 84.94 -39.37 -64.92
C ARG A 907 85.72 -40.42 -64.12
N SER A 908 85.56 -41.69 -64.45
CA SER A 908 86.18 -42.77 -63.68
C SER A 908 87.70 -42.78 -63.81
N GLU A 909 88.38 -42.95 -62.67
CA GLU A 909 89.81 -43.22 -62.55
C GLU A 909 90.03 -44.68 -62.10
N ARG A 910 91.23 -45.24 -62.28
CA ARG A 910 91.51 -46.64 -61.87
C ARG A 910 91.18 -46.93 -60.39
N LYS A 911 91.39 -45.92 -59.52
CA LYS A 911 91.07 -45.94 -58.09
C LYS A 911 89.58 -46.14 -57.80
N ASP A 912 88.68 -45.88 -58.76
CA ASP A 912 87.22 -46.05 -58.61
C ASP A 912 86.77 -47.51 -58.76
N SER A 913 87.71 -48.43 -59.00
CA SER A 913 87.49 -49.85 -58.80
C SER A 913 87.20 -50.17 -57.33
N GLY A 914 86.29 -51.10 -57.07
CA GLY A 914 85.93 -51.50 -55.71
C GLY A 914 84.51 -52.05 -55.59
N LYS A 915 84.16 -52.48 -54.38
CA LYS A 915 82.80 -52.85 -53.98
C LYS A 915 82.12 -51.60 -53.42
N TYR A 916 81.00 -51.20 -54.02
CA TYR A 916 80.17 -50.09 -53.53
C TYR A 916 78.94 -50.66 -52.84
N ASP A 917 78.67 -50.25 -51.61
CA ASP A 917 77.54 -50.72 -50.83
C ASP A 917 76.58 -49.58 -50.52
N VAL A 918 75.30 -49.89 -50.59
CA VAL A 918 74.21 -48.98 -50.28
C VAL A 918 73.26 -49.61 -49.28
N GLN A 919 72.96 -48.86 -48.22
CA GLN A 919 72.09 -49.23 -47.12
C GLN A 919 70.86 -48.33 -47.12
N VAL A 920 69.69 -48.93 -46.94
CA VAL A 920 68.43 -48.24 -46.64
C VAL A 920 68.00 -48.58 -45.22
N GLN A 921 67.52 -47.59 -44.48
CA GLN A 921 67.15 -47.74 -43.07
C GLN A 921 65.86 -46.99 -42.72
N ILE A 922 64.96 -47.67 -42.01
CA ILE A 922 63.80 -47.09 -41.33
C ILE A 922 63.94 -47.44 -39.86
N GLU A 923 64.13 -46.43 -39.02
CA GLU A 923 64.42 -46.56 -37.59
C GLU A 923 65.52 -47.59 -37.29
N ASN A 924 65.17 -48.75 -36.75
CA ASN A 924 66.07 -49.84 -36.36
C ASN A 924 66.06 -51.02 -37.35
N VAL A 925 65.45 -50.86 -38.53
CA VAL A 925 65.38 -51.89 -39.58
C VAL A 925 66.19 -51.39 -40.79
N GLU A 926 67.10 -52.23 -41.28
CA GLU A 926 67.92 -51.94 -42.46
C GLU A 926 67.82 -53.05 -43.53
N ASP A 927 68.09 -52.69 -44.78
CA ASP A 927 68.35 -53.60 -45.90
C ASP A 927 69.53 -53.07 -46.73
N ARG A 928 70.29 -53.96 -47.40
CA ARG A 928 71.59 -53.63 -48.03
C ARG A 928 71.73 -54.22 -49.43
N ALA A 929 72.42 -53.49 -50.30
CA ALA A 929 72.75 -53.91 -51.66
C ALA A 929 74.19 -53.52 -52.03
N SER A 930 74.86 -54.36 -52.83
CA SER A 930 76.25 -54.16 -53.27
C SER A 930 76.38 -54.16 -54.80
N VAL A 931 77.28 -53.34 -55.33
CA VAL A 931 77.67 -53.30 -56.76
C VAL A 931 79.19 -53.25 -56.87
N ASN A 932 79.79 -54.17 -57.62
CA ASN A 932 81.22 -54.18 -57.88
C ASN A 932 81.53 -53.38 -59.16
N ILE A 933 82.56 -52.54 -59.12
CA ILE A 933 83.07 -51.76 -60.26
C ILE A 933 84.54 -52.14 -60.52
N GLN A 934 84.92 -52.28 -61.78
CA GLN A 934 86.32 -52.43 -62.20
C GLN A 934 86.63 -51.43 -63.32
N ILE A 935 87.58 -50.54 -63.06
CA ILE A 935 88.02 -49.55 -64.04
C ILE A 935 89.29 -50.03 -64.73
N VAL A 936 89.20 -50.24 -66.05
CA VAL A 936 90.27 -50.76 -66.91
C VAL A 936 90.85 -49.66 -67.79
N ASP A 937 92.13 -49.80 -68.13
CA ASP A 937 92.93 -48.81 -68.86
C ASP A 937 93.82 -49.51 -69.91
N LEU A 938 94.56 -48.75 -70.73
CA LEU A 938 95.57 -49.32 -71.62
C LEU A 938 96.74 -49.94 -70.82
N PRO A 939 97.40 -50.98 -71.37
CA PRO A 939 98.58 -51.56 -70.73
C PRO A 939 99.81 -50.69 -70.97
N GLY A 940 100.80 -50.77 -70.09
CA GLY A 940 102.11 -50.15 -70.31
C GLY A 940 102.91 -50.82 -71.45
N PRO A 941 104.06 -50.25 -71.84
CA PRO A 941 104.98 -50.93 -72.75
C PRO A 941 105.51 -52.23 -72.14
N PRO A 942 105.76 -53.28 -72.95
CA PRO A 942 106.54 -54.45 -72.53
C PRO A 942 107.92 -54.06 -72.00
N GLN A 943 108.60 -54.99 -71.33
CA GLN A 943 109.87 -54.73 -70.65
C GLN A 943 111.04 -55.52 -71.27
N ASN A 944 112.22 -54.90 -71.33
CA ASN A 944 113.49 -55.56 -71.68
C ASN A 944 113.48 -56.34 -73.01
N LEU A 945 113.01 -55.73 -74.10
CA LEU A 945 113.18 -56.31 -75.45
C LEU A 945 114.68 -56.40 -75.80
N LYS A 946 115.11 -57.61 -76.18
CA LYS A 946 116.48 -57.94 -76.58
C LYS A 946 116.51 -58.73 -77.89
N VAL A 947 117.60 -58.54 -78.63
CA VAL A 947 118.10 -59.54 -79.58
C VAL A 947 118.82 -60.62 -78.78
N ILE A 948 118.49 -61.89 -79.04
CA ILE A 948 119.05 -63.05 -78.33
C ILE A 948 120.08 -63.79 -79.19
N ASP A 949 119.79 -63.97 -80.47
CA ASP A 949 120.69 -64.61 -81.45
C ASP A 949 120.36 -64.13 -82.87
N VAL A 950 121.32 -64.25 -83.80
CA VAL A 950 121.23 -63.79 -85.20
C VAL A 950 121.90 -64.81 -86.14
N TRP A 951 121.13 -65.51 -86.97
CA TRP A 951 121.64 -66.56 -87.86
C TRP A 951 121.00 -66.53 -89.25
N GLY A 952 121.84 -66.58 -90.29
CA GLY A 952 121.39 -66.56 -91.69
C GLY A 952 120.65 -65.28 -92.05
N PHE A 953 119.32 -65.34 -92.08
CA PHE A 953 118.39 -64.23 -92.33
C PHE A 953 117.38 -64.04 -91.18
N ASN A 954 117.66 -64.60 -90.00
CA ASN A 954 116.75 -64.65 -88.86
C ASN A 954 117.34 -63.98 -87.61
N VAL A 955 116.46 -63.46 -86.74
CA VAL A 955 116.80 -62.88 -85.44
C VAL A 955 115.84 -63.42 -84.37
N ALA A 956 116.37 -63.94 -83.27
CA ALA A 956 115.59 -64.27 -82.09
C ALA A 956 115.41 -63.03 -81.19
N LEU A 957 114.19 -62.84 -80.70
CA LEU A 957 113.80 -61.76 -79.78
C LEU A 957 113.18 -62.33 -78.50
N GLU A 958 113.47 -61.70 -77.36
CA GLU A 958 112.80 -61.94 -76.08
C GLU A 958 112.46 -60.62 -75.39
N TRP A 959 111.33 -60.58 -74.69
CA TRP A 959 110.89 -59.51 -73.80
C TRP A 959 110.17 -60.08 -72.58
N LYS A 960 109.71 -59.19 -71.68
CA LYS A 960 108.85 -59.50 -70.54
C LYS A 960 107.52 -58.74 -70.64
N PRO A 961 106.45 -59.21 -69.97
CA PRO A 961 105.19 -58.48 -69.89
C PRO A 961 105.35 -57.05 -69.35
N PRO A 962 104.41 -56.14 -69.64
CA PRO A 962 104.45 -54.79 -69.08
C PRO A 962 104.32 -54.81 -67.55
N LYS A 963 104.90 -53.81 -66.87
CA LYS A 963 104.80 -53.68 -65.40
C LYS A 963 103.39 -53.29 -64.96
N ASP A 964 102.70 -52.53 -65.80
CA ASP A 964 101.31 -52.15 -65.65
C ASP A 964 100.48 -52.83 -66.74
N ASN A 965 99.47 -53.59 -66.35
CA ASN A 965 98.57 -54.29 -67.28
C ASN A 965 97.30 -53.48 -67.62
N GLY A 966 97.12 -52.28 -67.04
CA GLY A 966 95.90 -51.49 -67.22
C GLY A 966 94.72 -52.00 -66.38
N ASN A 967 94.97 -52.69 -65.26
CA ASN A 967 93.96 -53.32 -64.40
C ASN A 967 93.12 -54.39 -65.13
N CYS A 968 93.69 -55.00 -66.16
CA CYS A 968 93.10 -56.03 -67.03
C CYS A 968 94.19 -56.97 -67.57
N ASP A 969 93.86 -58.20 -67.92
CA ASP A 969 94.82 -59.18 -68.44
C ASP A 969 95.37 -58.82 -69.84
N ILE A 970 96.65 -59.13 -70.04
CA ILE A 970 97.32 -58.95 -71.34
C ILE A 970 96.85 -60.03 -72.31
N THR A 971 96.21 -59.61 -73.40
CA THR A 971 95.64 -60.48 -74.44
C THR A 971 96.63 -60.83 -75.55
N GLY A 972 97.71 -60.07 -75.70
CA GLY A 972 98.80 -60.34 -76.64
C GLY A 972 99.80 -59.20 -76.79
N TYR A 973 100.63 -59.29 -77.83
CA TYR A 973 101.69 -58.35 -78.20
C TYR A 973 101.70 -58.06 -79.70
N THR A 974 102.14 -56.87 -80.12
CA THR A 974 102.41 -56.55 -81.54
C THR A 974 103.89 -56.29 -81.73
N ILE A 975 104.54 -57.07 -82.58
CA ILE A 975 105.99 -57.03 -82.87
C ILE A 975 106.21 -56.36 -84.21
N GLN A 976 107.16 -55.41 -84.30
CA GLN A 976 107.54 -54.72 -85.53
C GLN A 976 109.06 -54.68 -85.73
N LYS A 977 109.52 -54.69 -86.99
CA LYS A 977 110.92 -54.53 -87.41
C LYS A 977 111.12 -53.23 -88.19
N ALA A 978 112.29 -52.60 -88.08
CA ALA A 978 112.71 -51.51 -88.95
C ALA A 978 114.18 -51.70 -89.38
N ASP A 979 114.50 -51.35 -90.62
CA ASP A 979 115.89 -51.22 -91.05
C ASP A 979 116.49 -49.98 -90.39
N LYS A 980 117.64 -50.12 -89.74
CA LYS A 980 118.31 -49.05 -88.97
C LYS A 980 118.73 -47.86 -89.83
N LYS A 981 118.79 -48.00 -91.17
CA LYS A 981 119.09 -46.91 -92.11
C LYS A 981 117.86 -46.09 -92.49
N THR A 982 116.67 -46.71 -92.61
CA THR A 982 115.43 -46.00 -92.98
C THR A 982 114.57 -45.65 -91.77
N MET A 983 114.67 -46.43 -90.69
CA MET A 983 113.84 -46.36 -89.47
C MET A 983 112.33 -46.50 -89.73
N GLU A 984 111.95 -47.06 -90.89
CA GLU A 984 110.56 -47.37 -91.25
C GLU A 984 110.10 -48.68 -90.57
N TRP A 985 108.98 -48.62 -89.84
CA TRP A 985 108.49 -49.72 -89.02
C TRP A 985 107.43 -50.57 -89.71
N TYR A 986 107.72 -51.86 -89.87
CA TYR A 986 106.84 -52.86 -90.47
C TYR A 986 106.42 -53.90 -89.42
N THR A 987 105.12 -54.18 -89.33
CA THR A 987 104.60 -55.23 -88.43
C THR A 987 105.07 -56.62 -88.87
N VAL A 988 105.51 -57.42 -87.90
CA VAL A 988 105.88 -58.84 -88.06
C VAL A 988 104.78 -59.74 -87.52
N PHE A 989 104.24 -59.43 -86.34
CA PHE A 989 103.15 -60.17 -85.70
C PHE A 989 102.19 -59.22 -84.99
N GLU A 990 100.89 -59.53 -85.00
CA GLU A 990 99.84 -58.87 -84.22
C GLU A 990 99.19 -59.86 -83.26
N GLN A 991 98.78 -59.39 -82.08
CA GLN A 991 98.13 -60.20 -81.02
C GLN A 991 98.90 -61.49 -80.63
N TYR A 992 100.22 -61.48 -80.79
CA TYR A 992 101.12 -62.58 -80.49
C TYR A 992 101.14 -62.86 -78.99
N ARG A 993 100.95 -64.12 -78.56
CA ARG A 993 100.68 -64.44 -77.14
C ARG A 993 101.89 -64.82 -76.30
N ARG A 994 103.07 -65.06 -76.90
CA ARG A 994 104.31 -65.39 -76.19
C ARG A 994 105.19 -64.15 -76.04
N THR A 995 106.16 -64.18 -75.12
CA THR A 995 107.11 -63.08 -74.90
C THR A 995 108.49 -63.30 -75.54
N ASN A 996 108.58 -64.24 -76.48
CA ASN A 996 109.73 -64.44 -77.35
C ASN A 996 109.26 -64.87 -78.74
N CYS A 997 110.00 -64.51 -79.79
CA CYS A 997 109.70 -64.90 -81.17
C CYS A 997 110.97 -64.91 -82.03
N VAL A 998 110.90 -65.52 -83.21
CA VAL A 998 111.92 -65.37 -84.26
C VAL A 998 111.35 -64.49 -85.36
N VAL A 999 112.12 -63.50 -85.80
CA VAL A 999 111.82 -62.66 -86.96
C VAL A 999 112.69 -63.12 -88.12
N SER A 1000 112.05 -63.64 -89.17
CA SER A 1000 112.70 -64.15 -90.37
C SER A 1000 112.77 -63.11 -91.49
N ASP A 1001 113.35 -63.55 -92.62
CA ASP A 1001 113.36 -62.86 -93.90
C ASP A 1001 113.92 -61.42 -93.79
N LEU A 1002 115.13 -61.35 -93.24
CA LEU A 1002 115.93 -60.14 -93.07
C LEU A 1002 117.03 -60.08 -94.13
N ILE A 1003 117.28 -58.89 -94.69
CA ILE A 1003 118.17 -58.70 -95.83
C ILE A 1003 119.63 -58.76 -95.38
N MET A 1004 120.44 -59.61 -96.02
CA MET A 1004 121.87 -59.77 -95.71
C MET A 1004 122.67 -58.48 -96.00
N GLY A 1005 123.43 -58.04 -95.00
CA GLY A 1005 124.20 -56.79 -95.02
C GLY A 1005 123.44 -55.56 -94.50
N ASN A 1006 122.18 -55.72 -94.09
CA ASN A 1006 121.43 -54.69 -93.39
C ASN A 1006 121.47 -54.91 -91.86
N GLU A 1007 121.07 -53.87 -91.13
CA GLU A 1007 121.03 -53.87 -89.68
C GLU A 1007 119.61 -53.51 -89.24
N TYR A 1008 119.01 -54.26 -88.33
CA TYR A 1008 117.62 -54.11 -87.92
C TYR A 1008 117.46 -53.73 -86.45
N VAL A 1009 116.45 -52.91 -86.17
CA VAL A 1009 115.93 -52.64 -84.82
C VAL A 1009 114.50 -53.15 -84.70
N PHE A 1010 114.08 -53.50 -83.48
CA PHE A 1010 112.78 -54.11 -83.23
C PHE A 1010 112.03 -53.35 -82.14
N ARG A 1011 110.69 -53.41 -82.20
CA ARG A 1011 109.85 -52.85 -81.14
C ARG A 1011 108.61 -53.71 -80.90
N VAL A 1012 108.17 -53.79 -79.65
CA VAL A 1012 107.01 -54.60 -79.24
C VAL A 1012 106.06 -53.81 -78.37
N TYR A 1013 104.78 -53.83 -78.70
CA TYR A 1013 103.67 -53.26 -77.91
C TYR A 1013 102.93 -54.37 -77.13
N ALA A 1014 102.30 -54.03 -76.00
CA ALA A 1014 101.36 -54.92 -75.29
C ALA A 1014 99.91 -54.64 -75.70
N ILE A 1015 98.99 -55.56 -75.41
CA ILE A 1015 97.56 -55.44 -75.71
C ILE A 1015 96.73 -56.01 -74.56
N ASN A 1016 95.62 -55.37 -74.19
CA ASN A 1016 94.61 -55.91 -73.26
C ASN A 1016 93.19 -55.70 -73.81
N MET A 1017 92.12 -55.83 -73.00
CA MET A 1017 90.74 -55.61 -73.46
C MET A 1017 90.42 -54.15 -73.87
N VAL A 1018 91.25 -53.20 -73.44
CA VAL A 1018 91.04 -51.75 -73.67
C VAL A 1018 91.67 -51.34 -74.99
N GLY A 1019 92.87 -51.84 -75.30
CA GLY A 1019 93.60 -51.56 -76.53
C GLY A 1019 95.09 -51.93 -76.46
N LEU A 1020 95.85 -51.35 -77.38
CA LEU A 1020 97.31 -51.48 -77.52
C LEU A 1020 98.04 -50.51 -76.55
N SER A 1021 99.24 -50.84 -76.08
CA SER A 1021 100.04 -49.94 -75.23
C SER A 1021 100.40 -48.66 -76.01
N PRO A 1022 100.39 -47.46 -75.38
CA PRO A 1022 100.68 -46.22 -76.07
C PRO A 1022 102.13 -46.14 -76.55
N GLU A 1023 103.05 -46.76 -75.81
CA GLU A 1023 104.46 -46.89 -76.16
C GLU A 1023 104.85 -48.36 -76.41
N PRO A 1024 105.87 -48.61 -77.25
CA PRO A 1024 106.50 -49.91 -77.40
C PRO A 1024 107.78 -50.05 -76.56
N CYS A 1025 108.13 -51.29 -76.22
CA CYS A 1025 109.50 -51.64 -75.84
C CYS A 1025 110.38 -51.65 -77.10
N LEU A 1026 111.47 -50.89 -77.14
CA LEU A 1026 112.48 -50.93 -78.22
C LEU A 1026 113.61 -51.91 -77.88
N SER A 1027 114.18 -52.55 -78.90
CA SER A 1027 115.36 -53.41 -78.73
C SER A 1027 116.57 -52.54 -78.39
N LYS A 1028 117.29 -52.87 -77.31
CA LYS A 1028 118.49 -52.12 -76.90
C LYS A 1028 119.59 -52.19 -77.95
N ASP A 1029 119.77 -53.39 -78.47
CA ASP A 1029 120.76 -53.74 -79.48
C ASP A 1029 120.09 -53.86 -80.85
N SER A 1030 120.88 -53.66 -81.91
CA SER A 1030 120.47 -53.82 -83.30
C SER A 1030 121.14 -55.04 -83.92
N ALA A 1031 120.39 -55.80 -84.73
CA ALA A 1031 120.85 -57.05 -85.31
C ALA A 1031 121.45 -56.82 -86.71
N TYR A 1032 122.77 -57.01 -86.85
CA TYR A 1032 123.45 -56.98 -88.14
C TYR A 1032 123.44 -58.34 -88.82
N ILE A 1033 122.87 -58.42 -90.02
CA ILE A 1033 122.76 -59.67 -90.79
C ILE A 1033 124.04 -59.84 -91.63
N GLN A 1034 124.91 -60.77 -91.25
CA GLN A 1034 126.22 -60.91 -91.89
C GLN A 1034 126.17 -61.39 -93.35
N LYS A 1035 127.02 -60.83 -94.21
CA LYS A 1035 127.30 -61.36 -95.55
C LYS A 1035 128.37 -62.45 -95.45
N THR A 1036 128.01 -63.71 -95.69
CA THR A 1036 128.91 -64.85 -95.48
C THR A 1036 129.38 -65.50 -96.80
N GLY A 1037 130.65 -65.91 -96.83
CA GLY A 1037 131.30 -66.60 -97.96
C GLY A 1037 132.11 -67.82 -97.53
N ILE A 1038 131.83 -68.37 -96.33
CA ILE A 1038 132.47 -69.56 -95.78
C ILE A 1038 131.38 -70.49 -95.23
N VAL A 1039 131.51 -71.79 -95.47
CA VAL A 1039 130.58 -72.82 -94.98
C VAL A 1039 130.68 -72.96 -93.46
N TYR A 1040 129.58 -72.72 -92.76
CA TYR A 1040 129.46 -72.97 -91.32
C TYR A 1040 128.47 -74.10 -91.07
N LYS A 1041 128.83 -75.10 -90.25
CA LYS A 1041 127.89 -76.16 -89.85
C LYS A 1041 126.94 -75.61 -88.77
N PRO A 1042 125.62 -75.88 -88.85
CA PRO A 1042 124.71 -75.47 -87.79
C PRO A 1042 125.04 -76.22 -86.48
N PRO A 1043 124.93 -75.57 -85.31
CA PRO A 1043 125.00 -76.27 -84.03
C PRO A 1043 123.78 -77.20 -83.92
N SER A 1044 124.01 -78.44 -83.49
CA SER A 1044 122.93 -79.40 -83.24
C SER A 1044 122.49 -79.31 -81.78
N TYR A 1045 121.25 -78.88 -81.52
CA TYR A 1045 120.63 -79.07 -80.22
C TYR A 1045 119.15 -79.42 -80.30
N LYS A 1046 118.87 -80.64 -79.81
CA LYS A 1046 117.63 -81.27 -79.33
C LYS A 1046 116.30 -80.61 -79.69
N GLU A 1047 115.47 -81.42 -80.36
CA GLU A 1047 114.02 -81.26 -80.35
C GLU A 1047 113.47 -81.27 -78.91
N HIS A 1048 112.59 -80.33 -78.60
CA HIS A 1048 111.62 -80.47 -77.52
C HIS A 1048 110.24 -80.09 -78.06
N ASP A 1049 109.59 -81.12 -78.59
CA ASP A 1049 108.15 -81.39 -78.56
C ASP A 1049 107.18 -80.20 -78.49
N PHE A 1050 106.47 -79.96 -79.61
CA PHE A 1050 105.31 -79.05 -79.68
C PHE A 1050 103.98 -79.83 -79.74
N SER A 1051 103.81 -80.88 -78.93
CA SER A 1051 102.52 -81.53 -78.72
C SER A 1051 101.80 -81.05 -77.45
N GLU A 1052 100.92 -80.05 -77.60
CA GLU A 1052 99.58 -80.07 -76.98
C GLU A 1052 98.71 -78.89 -77.46
N ALA A 1053 97.49 -79.21 -77.91
CA ALA A 1053 96.45 -78.23 -78.25
C ALA A 1053 95.05 -78.82 -78.00
N PRO A 1054 94.42 -78.53 -76.84
CA PRO A 1054 93.05 -78.95 -76.56
C PRO A 1054 92.01 -78.20 -77.40
N LYS A 1055 90.96 -78.92 -77.81
CA LYS A 1055 89.93 -78.48 -78.76
C LYS A 1055 88.86 -77.59 -78.09
N PHE A 1056 88.30 -76.65 -78.84
CA PHE A 1056 87.07 -75.92 -78.48
C PHE A 1056 85.80 -76.73 -78.78
N THR A 1057 84.71 -76.45 -78.06
CA THR A 1057 83.36 -76.90 -78.42
C THR A 1057 82.28 -75.83 -78.20
N HIS A 1058 81.81 -75.23 -79.30
CA HIS A 1058 80.44 -74.68 -79.50
C HIS A 1058 79.98 -73.45 -78.66
N PRO A 1059 78.83 -72.80 -78.97
CA PRO A 1059 78.59 -72.12 -80.26
C PRO A 1059 77.85 -70.73 -80.16
N LEU A 1060 77.52 -70.16 -81.33
CA LEU A 1060 76.82 -68.89 -81.57
C LEU A 1060 75.28 -68.97 -81.47
N VAL A 1061 74.62 -67.82 -81.21
CA VAL A 1061 73.23 -67.48 -81.65
C VAL A 1061 73.15 -65.96 -81.95
N SER A 1062 72.26 -65.50 -82.85
CA SER A 1062 72.21 -64.12 -83.36
C SER A 1062 70.81 -63.50 -83.62
N ARG A 1063 70.68 -62.18 -83.34
CA ARG A 1063 69.83 -61.12 -83.96
C ARG A 1063 68.39 -61.40 -84.51
N SER A 1064 67.39 -60.70 -83.94
CA SER A 1064 66.25 -59.97 -84.58
C SER A 1064 65.47 -59.17 -83.50
N VAL A 1065 64.80 -58.00 -83.64
CA VAL A 1065 64.72 -56.89 -84.63
C VAL A 1065 63.68 -56.95 -85.77
N ILE A 1066 62.59 -56.13 -85.68
CA ILE A 1066 61.99 -55.20 -86.70
C ILE A 1066 60.79 -54.38 -86.11
N ALA A 1067 60.36 -53.30 -86.82
CA ALA A 1067 59.43 -52.21 -86.45
C ALA A 1067 57.90 -52.58 -86.45
N GLY A 1068 56.91 -51.69 -86.23
CA GLY A 1068 56.90 -50.20 -86.19
C GLY A 1068 55.54 -49.52 -85.88
N TYR A 1069 55.44 -48.23 -86.23
CA TYR A 1069 54.40 -47.23 -85.87
C TYR A 1069 52.93 -47.49 -86.27
N SER A 1070 52.01 -46.80 -85.58
CA SER A 1070 50.83 -46.16 -86.20
C SER A 1070 50.45 -44.85 -85.50
N ALA A 1071 49.73 -43.96 -86.20
CA ALA A 1071 49.13 -42.73 -85.67
C ALA A 1071 47.90 -42.34 -86.52
N THR A 1072 46.83 -41.84 -85.90
CA THR A 1072 45.69 -41.23 -86.63
C THR A 1072 44.87 -40.31 -85.70
N LEU A 1073 44.12 -39.38 -86.29
CA LEU A 1073 43.32 -38.35 -85.63
C LEU A 1073 42.07 -38.10 -86.52
N SER A 1074 40.95 -37.67 -85.92
CA SER A 1074 39.71 -37.18 -86.60
C SER A 1074 38.79 -38.24 -87.24
N CYS A 1075 37.48 -38.01 -87.53
CA CYS A 1075 36.45 -37.16 -86.89
C CYS A 1075 35.04 -37.37 -87.54
N SER A 1076 34.01 -37.78 -86.77
CA SER A 1076 32.57 -37.43 -87.01
C SER A 1076 31.86 -38.06 -88.28
N VAL A 1077 30.54 -38.00 -88.55
CA VAL A 1077 29.28 -37.71 -87.79
C VAL A 1077 28.01 -38.00 -88.64
N ARG A 1078 26.83 -38.21 -87.98
CA ARG A 1078 25.42 -38.28 -88.52
C ARG A 1078 25.07 -39.46 -89.48
N GLY A 1079 23.84 -40.00 -89.50
CA GLY A 1079 22.70 -39.89 -88.55
C GLY A 1079 21.29 -39.86 -89.20
N ILE A 1080 20.23 -40.08 -88.38
CA ILE A 1080 18.79 -39.73 -88.61
C ILE A 1080 18.07 -40.66 -89.65
N PRO A 1081 16.83 -41.18 -89.42
CA PRO A 1081 15.63 -40.44 -89.01
C PRO A 1081 14.77 -41.02 -87.84
N LYS A 1082 13.58 -40.44 -87.64
CA LYS A 1082 12.62 -40.62 -86.52
C LYS A 1082 11.43 -41.56 -86.86
N VAL A 1083 10.66 -41.91 -85.81
CA VAL A 1083 9.17 -42.04 -85.70
C VAL A 1083 8.60 -43.43 -85.28
N SER A 1084 8.05 -43.44 -84.05
CA SER A 1084 6.95 -44.25 -83.44
C SER A 1084 6.86 -45.79 -83.47
N THR A 1085 6.37 -46.33 -82.33
CA THR A 1085 5.52 -47.55 -82.14
C THR A 1085 6.13 -48.94 -82.46
N CYS A 1086 5.84 -50.06 -81.76
CA CYS A 1086 4.88 -50.35 -80.67
C CYS A 1086 5.51 -51.14 -79.48
N ASP A 1087 4.81 -51.10 -78.33
CA ASP A 1087 4.43 -52.15 -77.37
C ASP A 1087 5.24 -53.43 -76.99
N LEU A 1088 5.03 -53.80 -75.71
CA LEU A 1088 5.16 -55.09 -74.99
C LEU A 1088 6.39 -56.01 -75.24
N ASN A 1089 7.28 -56.30 -74.28
CA ASN A 1089 7.18 -56.79 -72.88
C ASN A 1089 7.14 -58.34 -72.72
N ILE A 1090 7.79 -58.84 -71.67
CA ILE A 1090 7.81 -60.21 -71.09
C ILE A 1090 8.77 -61.27 -71.70
N LYS A 1091 9.70 -61.72 -70.83
CA LYS A 1091 10.44 -63.01 -70.72
C LYS A 1091 10.53 -64.00 -71.90
N GLY A 1092 11.73 -64.57 -72.10
CA GLY A 1092 11.93 -65.84 -72.85
C GLY A 1092 13.21 -66.59 -72.41
N HIS A 1093 13.18 -67.93 -72.41
CA HIS A 1093 14.28 -68.81 -71.97
C HIS A 1093 14.56 -69.90 -73.02
N ALA A 1094 15.83 -70.23 -73.22
CA ALA A 1094 16.35 -71.55 -73.68
C ALA A 1094 15.90 -72.13 -75.06
N LEU A 1095 16.45 -73.32 -75.36
CA LEU A 1095 16.39 -74.04 -76.64
C LEU A 1095 15.41 -75.24 -76.62
N TYR A 1096 15.10 -75.77 -77.82
CA TYR A 1096 14.28 -76.97 -78.08
C TYR A 1096 14.82 -78.25 -77.36
N CYS A 1097 14.02 -79.27 -77.01
CA CYS A 1097 13.11 -80.03 -77.90
C CYS A 1097 12.16 -81.03 -77.17
N ARG A 1098 11.08 -81.46 -77.87
CA ARG A 1098 10.14 -82.61 -77.68
C ARG A 1098 10.09 -83.43 -76.36
N GLY A 1099 8.88 -83.60 -75.83
CA GLY A 1099 8.45 -84.74 -74.98
C GLY A 1099 6.97 -84.64 -74.53
N TYR A 1100 6.22 -85.75 -74.51
CA TYR A 1100 4.79 -85.83 -74.12
C TYR A 1100 4.62 -86.75 -72.88
N CYS A 1101 3.80 -86.37 -71.88
CA CYS A 1101 2.79 -87.22 -71.17
C CYS A 1101 2.23 -86.59 -69.86
N HIS A 1102 1.31 -87.33 -69.22
CA HIS A 1102 0.20 -86.91 -68.33
C HIS A 1102 0.46 -86.86 -66.80
N ALA A 1103 -0.41 -86.10 -66.10
CA ALA A 1103 -1.19 -86.42 -64.87
C ALA A 1103 -0.66 -86.31 -63.41
N GLU A 1104 -1.36 -85.45 -62.64
CA GLU A 1104 -2.17 -85.68 -61.40
C GLU A 1104 -1.63 -85.91 -59.95
N THR A 1105 -2.15 -85.07 -59.03
CA THR A 1105 -2.61 -85.34 -57.61
C THR A 1105 -1.57 -85.61 -56.48
N GLU A 1106 -1.81 -85.34 -55.17
CA GLU A 1106 -2.94 -84.72 -54.40
C GLU A 1106 -2.52 -84.15 -53.00
N LYS A 1107 -3.36 -83.28 -52.38
CA LYS A 1107 -3.57 -83.02 -50.90
C LYS A 1107 -2.38 -82.50 -50.03
N ALA A 1108 -2.52 -81.71 -48.93
CA ALA A 1108 -3.67 -81.13 -48.19
C ALA A 1108 -3.27 -79.84 -47.35
N GLN A 1109 -4.25 -79.26 -46.64
CA GLN A 1109 -4.23 -78.05 -45.74
C GLN A 1109 -4.17 -78.44 -44.23
N PRO A 1110 -4.36 -77.59 -43.17
CA PRO A 1110 -4.79 -76.16 -43.04
C PRO A 1110 -3.94 -75.29 -42.04
N ALA A 1111 -4.34 -74.10 -41.52
CA ALA A 1111 -4.87 -72.83 -42.10
C ALA A 1111 -5.00 -71.72 -41.01
N GLY A 1112 -5.16 -70.44 -41.39
CA GLY A 1112 -5.61 -69.31 -40.52
C GLY A 1112 -4.83 -67.98 -40.73
N THR A 1113 -5.22 -66.96 -41.51
CA THR A 1113 -6.41 -66.03 -41.58
C THR A 1113 -6.28 -64.74 -40.73
N PHE A 1114 -6.64 -63.50 -41.18
CA PHE A 1114 -6.73 -62.85 -42.51
C PHE A 1114 -7.15 -61.33 -42.40
N LYS A 1115 -6.67 -60.44 -43.30
CA LYS A 1115 -7.25 -59.12 -43.74
C LYS A 1115 -7.30 -57.95 -42.71
N GLY A 1116 -7.40 -56.67 -43.11
CA GLY A 1116 -7.42 -56.00 -44.45
C GLY A 1116 -7.35 -54.44 -44.32
N VAL A 1117 -6.81 -53.67 -45.28
CA VAL A 1117 -7.49 -53.07 -46.48
C VAL A 1117 -8.44 -51.90 -46.09
N PHE A 1118 -8.40 -50.64 -46.62
CA PHE A 1118 -7.82 -50.03 -47.85
C PHE A 1118 -7.60 -48.47 -47.68
N GLY A 1119 -7.03 -47.74 -48.67
CA GLY A 1119 -7.14 -46.24 -48.76
C GLY A 1119 -6.02 -45.47 -49.50
N SER A 1120 -6.36 -44.47 -50.34
CA SER A 1120 -5.43 -43.58 -51.11
C SER A 1120 -6.20 -42.39 -51.76
N PRO A 1121 -5.56 -41.35 -52.35
CA PRO A 1121 -4.59 -40.37 -51.80
C PRO A 1121 -4.99 -38.88 -52.13
N PHE A 1122 -4.04 -37.93 -52.05
CA PHE A 1122 -3.99 -36.52 -52.57
C PHE A 1122 -4.25 -35.29 -51.65
N SER A 1123 -3.68 -34.17 -52.14
CA SER A 1123 -3.87 -32.73 -51.86
C SER A 1123 -3.46 -32.10 -50.51
N THR A 1124 -2.28 -31.47 -50.53
CA THR A 1124 -1.99 -30.07 -50.12
C THR A 1124 -2.76 -29.43 -48.95
N SER A 1125 -2.01 -29.12 -47.88
CA SER A 1125 -1.69 -27.73 -47.51
C SER A 1125 -0.38 -27.70 -46.73
#